data_AF-D1NZA7-F1
#
_entry.id   AF-D1NZA7-F1
#
_cell.length_a   1.000
_cell.length_b   1.000
_cell.length_c   1.000
_cell.angle_alpha   90.00
_cell.angle_beta   90.00
_cell.angle_gamma   90.00
#
_symmetry.space_group_name_H-M   'P 1'
#
loop_
_entity.id
_entity.type
_entity.pdbx_description
1 polymer ?
#
loop_
_entity_poly.entity_id
_entity_poly.type
_entity_poly.pdbx_seq_one_letter_code
_entity_poly.pdbx_strand_id
1 'polypeptide(L)'
;MAQGFFLRVGDKTTCGGQILTGDQSMQWYGVAGAREGDLVSCGKHSGSYRILGGVNNMWLEDRKHAGSLESFSSCPCKARFIPSIPDNYVPSNGNESSAYSEYQNNTKDNDDSDELTHWIECLLVDEQGKPLVEMPYTLKVGNDIVRHGVTSANGYFRQEKLPRTRATLTASAQTLTDEMENRLLRTLRGEAHSLVKLQAEANGYHYRYAVIGELCDKAPDIVRWEQAKFGLPYYHFPKEDEFNGLAFNNVHFNQCNVIEVCPFRAWSLVLNHTPDYDMVNAYNLGLMSLLVYKNEVMVDPDEVEDMREFIQTQDTTTSFFYQQCFDLSQAPEINDASVYPAIVTDVPFGARYRPAIFLDVQQADGVDKFEHDTQMFFVENNTQIIAAWRGTASARDALTDGTYRPIPCPENIISAGKAKVHKGFLEGYQCIEKYFPTKITDVKNKSANKQLFITGHSLGGALALLHASELRNNNPLLYTYGSPRVFTGSGVKALSSLNHFRHVNDADTVTSVPFDTNMDNWLFDAYGLLGTIFGFSWTLATLPTIPLQKTLPDIGEVYYHHGNTVSFFEARQIGDEQLRSHTGATLGHKRWRMNGSYKFYLVPSLANTLDKGLEKEQQSYVQSIKGDTDIINEIFPQWNNPTLDTIVTMATDHFMGIKYQAIINNQLLSALAPLKTPILVTSRQRFSQLIHHEDAYKLNAQRNMTFIELENVLHNSLAKNVNQNEAVIQALLRYKESTHEISLS
;
A
#
# COMPACT_ATOMS: atom_id res chain seq x y z
N MET A 1 14.59 9.00 -17.71
CA MET A 1 14.92 8.82 -19.14
C MET A 1 16.03 7.78 -19.23
N ALA A 2 15.88 6.75 -20.07
CA ALA A 2 16.91 5.71 -20.22
C ALA A 2 18.16 6.28 -20.90
N GLN A 3 19.35 5.92 -20.41
CA GLN A 3 20.64 6.33 -20.95
C GLN A 3 21.25 5.16 -21.73
N GLY A 4 21.62 5.37 -23.01
CA GLY A 4 22.25 4.36 -23.85
C GLY A 4 23.75 4.60 -24.03
N PHE A 5 24.49 3.58 -24.48
CA PHE A 5 25.94 3.64 -24.69
C PHE A 5 26.31 3.21 -26.11
N PHE A 6 27.28 3.89 -26.72
CA PHE A 6 27.77 3.51 -28.04
C PHE A 6 28.54 2.19 -28.00
N LEU A 7 28.43 1.44 -29.10
CA LEU A 7 29.04 0.12 -29.22
C LEU A 7 30.24 0.14 -30.17
N ARG A 8 31.22 -0.72 -29.90
CA ARG A 8 32.44 -0.87 -30.70
C ARG A 8 32.83 -2.33 -30.90
N VAL A 9 33.77 -2.57 -31.83
CA VAL A 9 34.32 -3.90 -32.05
C VAL A 9 34.87 -4.49 -30.75
N GLY A 10 34.50 -5.74 -30.45
CA GLY A 10 34.89 -6.44 -29.23
C GLY A 10 33.88 -6.37 -28.08
N ASP A 11 32.86 -5.50 -28.14
CA ASP A 11 31.79 -5.49 -27.15
C ASP A 11 31.04 -6.82 -27.14
N LYS A 12 30.73 -7.31 -25.93
CA LYS A 12 30.16 -8.64 -25.74
C LYS A 12 28.66 -8.64 -25.96
N THR A 13 28.11 -9.78 -26.36
CA THR A 13 26.66 -10.00 -26.38
C THR A 13 26.23 -10.75 -25.13
N THR A 14 24.97 -10.56 -24.70
CA THR A 14 24.40 -11.26 -23.53
C THR A 14 24.35 -12.77 -23.67
N CYS A 15 24.48 -13.31 -24.88
CA CYS A 15 24.56 -14.76 -25.13
C CYS A 15 26.00 -15.31 -25.17
N GLY A 16 27.02 -14.50 -24.85
CA GLY A 16 28.42 -14.90 -24.80
C GLY A 16 29.20 -14.73 -26.11
N GLY A 17 28.60 -14.09 -27.12
CA GLY A 17 29.28 -13.70 -28.36
C GLY A 17 29.91 -12.31 -28.28
N GLN A 18 30.32 -11.74 -29.42
CA GLN A 18 30.91 -10.40 -29.48
C GLN A 18 30.78 -9.74 -30.86
N ILE A 19 30.88 -8.41 -30.91
CA ILE A 19 30.95 -7.65 -32.16
C ILE A 19 32.30 -7.89 -32.84
N LEU A 20 32.27 -8.23 -34.13
CA LEU A 20 33.42 -8.67 -34.91
C LEU A 20 33.95 -7.59 -35.86
N THR A 21 33.09 -6.73 -36.40
CA THR A 21 33.47 -5.70 -37.37
C THR A 21 32.90 -4.33 -37.00
N GLY A 22 33.53 -3.28 -37.52
CA GLY A 22 33.16 -1.88 -37.27
C GLY A 22 33.81 -0.96 -38.30
N ASP A 23 33.52 0.34 -38.23
CA ASP A 23 34.13 1.37 -39.09
C ASP A 23 35.38 1.99 -38.47
N GLN A 24 36.39 2.26 -39.29
CA GLN A 24 37.64 2.88 -38.84
C GLN A 24 37.63 4.42 -38.91
N SER A 25 36.68 5.03 -39.63
CA SER A 25 36.47 6.49 -39.67
C SER A 25 35.86 7.02 -38.37
N MET A 26 35.26 6.15 -37.57
CA MET A 26 34.82 6.45 -36.23
C MET A 26 35.42 5.47 -35.23
N GLN A 27 36.23 5.97 -34.31
CA GLN A 27 36.92 5.14 -33.33
C GLN A 27 36.65 5.65 -31.92
N TRP A 28 36.35 4.72 -31.02
CA TRP A 28 36.35 4.97 -29.59
C TRP A 28 37.58 4.34 -28.98
N TYR A 29 38.48 5.19 -28.49
CA TYR A 29 39.74 4.78 -27.87
C TYR A 29 40.60 3.90 -28.79
N GLY A 30 40.70 4.26 -30.07
CA GLY A 30 41.50 3.53 -31.07
C GLY A 30 40.88 2.22 -31.58
N VAL A 31 39.62 1.93 -31.21
CA VAL A 31 38.88 0.75 -31.65
C VAL A 31 37.71 1.19 -32.51
N ALA A 32 37.53 0.51 -33.65
CA ALA A 32 36.48 0.78 -34.62
C ALA A 32 35.08 0.77 -34.00
N GLY A 33 34.29 1.77 -34.34
CA GLY A 33 32.91 1.91 -33.91
C GLY A 33 31.97 0.94 -34.62
N ALA A 34 31.02 0.37 -33.90
CA ALA A 34 30.06 -0.58 -34.46
C ALA A 34 28.85 0.15 -35.06
N ARG A 35 28.34 -0.37 -36.17
CA ARG A 35 27.15 0.14 -36.86
C ARG A 35 26.16 -0.97 -37.14
N GLU A 36 24.95 -0.56 -37.45
CA GLU A 36 23.95 -1.46 -38.02
C GLU A 36 24.53 -2.25 -39.22
N GLY A 37 24.22 -3.55 -39.27
CA GLY A 37 24.71 -4.48 -40.29
C GLY A 37 26.11 -5.06 -40.07
N ASP A 38 26.89 -4.54 -39.11
CA ASP A 38 28.21 -5.09 -38.79
C ASP A 38 28.10 -6.49 -38.16
N LEU A 39 29.15 -7.31 -38.32
CA LEU A 39 29.12 -8.71 -37.96
C LEU A 39 29.26 -8.92 -36.45
N VAL A 40 28.56 -9.93 -35.93
CA VAL A 40 28.57 -10.33 -34.51
C VAL A 40 28.56 -11.85 -34.41
N SER A 41 29.31 -12.42 -33.48
CA SER A 41 29.25 -13.85 -33.15
C SER A 41 28.17 -14.14 -32.10
N CYS A 42 27.69 -15.39 -32.06
CA CYS A 42 26.81 -15.86 -31.00
C CYS A 42 27.57 -16.85 -30.11
N GLY A 43 27.37 -16.78 -28.78
CA GLY A 43 27.99 -17.74 -27.86
C GLY A 43 27.26 -19.09 -27.78
N LYS A 44 26.04 -19.19 -28.32
CA LYS A 44 25.21 -20.41 -28.27
C LYS A 44 24.99 -21.09 -29.63
N HIS A 45 25.12 -20.35 -30.73
CA HIS A 45 24.87 -20.86 -32.08
C HIS A 45 26.06 -20.55 -33.00
N SER A 46 26.48 -21.53 -33.80
CA SER A 46 27.55 -21.36 -34.78
C SER A 46 27.08 -20.52 -35.97
N GLY A 47 27.87 -19.54 -36.38
CA GLY A 47 27.58 -18.68 -37.53
C GLY A 47 27.98 -17.24 -37.28
N SER A 48 27.95 -16.43 -38.35
CA SER A 48 28.12 -14.98 -38.29
C SER A 48 26.77 -14.30 -38.44
N TYR A 49 26.43 -13.46 -37.49
CA TYR A 49 25.17 -12.72 -37.43
C TYR A 49 25.46 -11.22 -37.64
N ARG A 50 24.42 -10.39 -37.67
CA ARG A 50 24.55 -8.94 -37.85
C ARG A 50 23.95 -8.16 -36.68
N ILE A 51 24.44 -6.94 -36.47
CA ILE A 51 23.80 -5.95 -35.61
C ILE A 51 22.54 -5.44 -36.32
N LEU A 52 21.40 -5.49 -35.64
CA LEU A 52 20.12 -4.95 -36.11
C LEU A 52 19.76 -3.73 -35.27
N GLY A 53 19.31 -2.65 -35.92
CA GLY A 53 18.98 -1.39 -35.25
C GLY A 53 20.20 -0.56 -34.87
N GLY A 54 19.95 0.71 -34.55
CA GLY A 54 20.98 1.69 -34.18
C GLY A 54 20.37 2.98 -33.65
N VAL A 55 21.22 3.84 -33.11
CA VAL A 55 20.86 5.11 -32.46
C VAL A 55 20.16 6.03 -33.47
N ASN A 56 18.97 6.49 -33.09
CA ASN A 56 18.19 7.40 -33.94
C ASN A 56 18.93 8.74 -34.12
N ASN A 57 18.89 9.27 -35.35
CA ASN A 57 19.55 10.53 -35.75
C ASN A 57 21.10 10.53 -35.73
N MET A 58 21.76 9.38 -35.56
CA MET A 58 23.22 9.27 -35.63
C MET A 58 23.67 8.32 -36.73
N TRP A 59 24.04 8.89 -37.87
CA TRP A 59 24.40 8.18 -39.08
C TRP A 59 25.89 8.33 -39.38
N LEU A 60 26.53 7.23 -39.80
CA LEU A 60 27.84 7.24 -40.44
C LEU A 60 27.66 6.72 -41.85
N GLU A 61 27.79 7.62 -42.83
CA GLU A 61 27.35 7.37 -44.20
C GLU A 61 25.86 6.98 -44.21
N ASP A 62 25.52 5.80 -44.74
CA ASP A 62 24.14 5.31 -44.88
C ASP A 62 23.73 4.32 -43.78
N ARG A 63 24.51 4.17 -42.70
CA ARG A 63 24.24 3.21 -41.61
C ARG A 63 24.20 3.88 -40.24
N LYS A 64 23.24 3.47 -39.39
CA LYS A 64 23.10 3.98 -38.03
C LYS A 64 24.23 3.47 -37.13
N HIS A 65 24.65 4.29 -36.18
CA HIS A 65 25.56 3.84 -35.12
C HIS A 65 24.89 2.80 -34.24
N ALA A 66 25.63 1.78 -33.82
CA ALA A 66 25.10 0.77 -32.92
C ALA A 66 25.10 1.31 -31.48
N GLY A 67 23.98 1.11 -30.79
CA GLY A 67 23.76 1.59 -29.43
C GLY A 67 23.20 0.50 -28.51
N SER A 68 23.52 0.56 -27.22
CA SER A 68 23.16 -0.49 -26.26
C SER A 68 21.65 -0.66 -26.02
N LEU A 69 20.84 0.35 -26.35
CA LEU A 69 19.38 0.32 -26.16
C LEU A 69 18.64 -0.13 -27.43
N GLU A 70 19.01 0.39 -28.60
CA GLU A 70 18.29 0.17 -29.86
C GLU A 70 18.86 -0.95 -30.72
N SER A 71 20.10 -1.41 -30.44
CA SER A 71 20.74 -2.47 -31.22
C SER A 71 20.66 -3.84 -30.55
N PHE A 72 20.40 -4.88 -31.36
CA PHE A 72 20.43 -6.28 -30.94
C PHE A 72 21.08 -7.17 -32.01
N SER A 73 21.55 -8.35 -31.61
CA SER A 73 22.13 -9.32 -32.54
C SER A 73 21.04 -10.08 -33.30
N SER A 74 21.22 -10.26 -34.62
CA SER A 74 20.37 -11.10 -35.46
C SER A 74 20.49 -12.61 -35.19
N CYS A 75 21.27 -13.02 -34.18
CA CYS A 75 21.37 -14.42 -33.79
C CYS A 75 20.04 -14.93 -33.20
N PRO A 76 19.80 -16.25 -33.19
CA PRO A 76 18.56 -16.83 -32.64
C PRO A 76 18.31 -16.44 -31.16
N CYS A 77 19.36 -16.13 -30.39
CA CYS A 77 19.24 -15.66 -29.01
C CYS A 77 18.72 -14.22 -28.88
N LYS A 78 18.68 -13.44 -29.97
CA LYS A 78 18.37 -11.99 -29.98
C LYS A 78 19.16 -11.21 -28.92
N ALA A 79 20.44 -11.53 -28.78
CA ALA A 79 21.25 -11.03 -27.68
C ALA A 79 21.42 -9.51 -27.75
N ARG A 80 21.27 -8.83 -26.60
CA ARG A 80 21.63 -7.42 -26.42
C ARG A 80 23.15 -7.29 -26.31
N PHE A 81 23.65 -6.07 -26.44
CA PHE A 81 25.08 -5.76 -26.34
C PHE A 81 25.45 -5.20 -24.97
N ILE A 82 26.62 -5.57 -24.50
CA ILE A 82 27.22 -5.13 -23.24
C ILE A 82 28.30 -4.12 -23.62
N PRO A 83 28.05 -2.81 -23.44
CA PRO A 83 28.99 -1.76 -23.83
C PRO A 83 30.25 -1.81 -22.96
N SER A 84 31.42 -1.66 -23.58
CA SER A 84 32.70 -1.59 -22.85
C SER A 84 33.21 -0.16 -22.61
N ILE A 85 32.45 0.86 -23.03
CA ILE A 85 32.82 2.27 -22.93
C ILE A 85 31.73 3.11 -22.25
N PRO A 86 32.09 4.20 -21.56
CA PRO A 86 31.13 5.05 -20.84
C PRO A 86 30.44 6.10 -21.74
N ASP A 87 30.83 6.19 -23.02
CA ASP A 87 30.30 7.14 -24.00
C ASP A 87 28.82 6.89 -24.25
N ASN A 88 27.99 7.82 -23.77
CA ASN A 88 26.55 7.67 -23.72
C ASN A 88 25.82 8.59 -24.70
N TYR A 89 24.55 8.26 -24.93
CA TYR A 89 23.59 9.09 -25.66
C TYR A 89 22.22 9.01 -24.98
N VAL A 90 21.39 10.02 -25.25
CA VAL A 90 19.99 10.05 -24.81
C VAL A 90 19.12 9.75 -26.03
N PRO A 91 18.31 8.68 -26.02
CA PRO A 91 17.43 8.35 -27.13
C PRO A 91 16.38 9.46 -27.30
N SER A 92 16.16 9.88 -28.55
CA SER A 92 15.30 11.02 -28.89
C SER A 92 13.79 10.77 -28.73
N ASN A 93 13.39 9.55 -28.33
CA ASN A 93 12.03 9.18 -27.94
C ASN A 93 12.11 8.04 -26.91
N GLY A 94 11.37 8.14 -25.80
CA GLY A 94 11.39 7.21 -24.66
C GLY A 94 10.81 5.80 -24.90
N ASN A 95 10.83 5.29 -26.14
CA ASN A 95 10.38 3.95 -26.48
C ASN A 95 11.57 3.03 -26.77
N GLU A 96 11.69 1.93 -26.01
CA GLU A 96 12.38 0.75 -26.51
C GLU A 96 11.67 0.32 -27.81
N SER A 97 12.34 0.55 -28.95
CA SER A 97 12.12 0.00 -30.29
C SER A 97 10.94 0.52 -31.16
N SER A 98 11.19 1.57 -31.94
CA SER A 98 10.52 1.77 -33.26
C SER A 98 11.29 1.13 -34.43
N ALA A 99 12.50 0.64 -34.21
CA ALA A 99 13.33 0.06 -35.26
C ALA A 99 12.99 -1.42 -35.59
N TYR A 100 12.27 -2.12 -34.69
CA TYR A 100 11.86 -3.51 -34.93
C TYR A 100 10.74 -3.62 -35.98
N SER A 101 9.98 -2.54 -36.21
CA SER A 101 8.94 -2.52 -37.25
C SER A 101 9.50 -2.25 -38.65
N GLU A 102 10.63 -1.56 -38.80
CA GLU A 102 11.18 -1.25 -40.14
C GLU A 102 12.02 -2.39 -40.73
N TYR A 103 12.74 -3.17 -39.92
CA TYR A 103 13.47 -4.34 -40.43
C TYR A 103 12.57 -5.54 -40.77
N GLN A 104 11.33 -5.57 -40.25
CA GLN A 104 10.31 -6.55 -40.68
C GLN A 104 9.68 -6.19 -42.05
N ASN A 105 9.84 -4.95 -42.52
CA ASN A 105 9.19 -4.49 -43.75
C ASN A 105 10.00 -4.78 -45.02
N ASN A 106 11.25 -5.28 -44.93
CA ASN A 106 12.13 -5.37 -46.09
C ASN A 106 12.78 -6.74 -46.38
N THR A 107 12.32 -7.83 -45.75
CA THR A 107 12.52 -9.17 -46.33
C THR A 107 11.37 -9.49 -47.27
N LYS A 108 11.48 -9.01 -48.51
CA LYS A 108 10.92 -9.75 -49.65
C LYS A 108 11.78 -10.99 -49.83
N ASP A 109 11.35 -12.11 -49.26
CA ASP A 109 11.90 -13.42 -49.60
C ASP A 109 10.75 -14.41 -49.84
N ASN A 110 10.48 -14.58 -51.14
CA ASN A 110 10.20 -15.83 -51.86
C ASN A 110 9.16 -16.82 -51.31
N ASP A 111 8.01 -16.81 -51.99
CA ASP A 111 7.40 -17.97 -52.66
C ASP A 111 6.67 -19.05 -51.83
N ASP A 112 5.98 -18.66 -50.74
CA ASP A 112 5.03 -19.54 -50.00
C ASP A 112 3.76 -18.80 -49.51
N SER A 113 3.54 -17.55 -49.92
CA SER A 113 2.51 -16.68 -49.31
C SER A 113 1.06 -17.02 -49.70
N ASP A 114 0.86 -17.68 -50.84
CA ASP A 114 -0.48 -17.98 -51.37
C ASP A 114 -0.88 -19.45 -51.16
N GLU A 115 0.04 -20.29 -50.67
CA GLU A 115 -0.25 -21.69 -50.39
C GLU A 115 -1.10 -21.84 -49.12
N LEU A 116 -2.34 -22.31 -49.30
CA LEU A 116 -3.29 -22.62 -48.22
C LEU A 116 -2.95 -23.94 -47.51
N THR A 117 -1.71 -24.08 -47.06
CA THR A 117 -1.15 -25.29 -46.45
C THR A 117 -0.94 -25.18 -44.94
N HIS A 118 -1.09 -23.98 -44.38
CA HIS A 118 -0.77 -23.70 -42.99
C HIS A 118 -2.01 -23.70 -42.08
N TRP A 119 -1.78 -23.77 -40.77
CA TRP A 119 -2.81 -23.68 -39.75
C TRP A 119 -2.38 -22.82 -38.56
N ILE A 120 -3.37 -22.27 -37.85
CA ILE A 120 -3.21 -21.62 -36.55
C ILE A 120 -4.09 -22.38 -35.55
N GLU A 121 -3.50 -22.77 -34.44
CA GLU A 121 -4.22 -23.32 -33.29
C GLU A 121 -3.92 -22.44 -32.09
N CYS A 122 -4.96 -22.12 -31.32
CA CYS A 122 -4.81 -21.38 -30.08
C CYS A 122 -5.54 -22.07 -28.94
N LEU A 123 -4.97 -21.97 -27.74
CA LEU A 123 -5.61 -22.27 -26.48
C LEU A 123 -5.81 -20.96 -25.71
N LEU A 124 -7.07 -20.61 -25.45
CA LEU A 124 -7.44 -19.48 -24.59
C LEU A 124 -7.70 -19.96 -23.17
N VAL A 125 -6.95 -19.44 -22.22
CA VAL A 125 -7.08 -19.74 -20.78
C VAL A 125 -6.99 -18.46 -19.94
N ASP A 126 -7.56 -18.47 -18.75
CA ASP A 126 -7.29 -17.43 -17.75
C ASP A 126 -5.94 -17.68 -17.03
N GLU A 127 -5.60 -16.79 -16.09
CA GLU A 127 -4.36 -16.89 -15.32
C GLU A 127 -4.27 -18.08 -14.34
N GLN A 128 -5.40 -18.78 -14.11
CA GLN A 128 -5.43 -20.03 -13.34
C GLN A 128 -5.30 -21.25 -14.26
N GLY A 129 -5.13 -21.04 -15.57
CA GLY A 129 -5.08 -22.08 -16.59
C GLY A 129 -6.46 -22.67 -16.92
N LYS A 130 -7.56 -22.05 -16.45
CA LYS A 130 -8.91 -22.53 -16.73
C LYS A 130 -9.33 -22.08 -18.13
N PRO A 131 -9.77 -23.01 -19.00
CA PRO A 131 -10.17 -22.68 -20.37
C PRO A 131 -11.26 -21.60 -20.49
N LEU A 132 -11.13 -20.78 -21.52
CA LEU A 132 -12.18 -19.87 -21.99
C LEU A 132 -13.06 -20.65 -22.99
N VAL A 133 -14.20 -21.13 -22.52
CA VAL A 133 -15.09 -22.04 -23.26
C VAL A 133 -16.16 -21.26 -24.01
N GLU A 134 -16.50 -21.71 -25.23
CA GLU A 134 -17.53 -21.10 -26.08
C GLU A 134 -17.27 -19.60 -26.38
N MET A 135 -16.01 -19.16 -26.30
CA MET A 135 -15.61 -17.78 -26.50
C MET A 135 -15.64 -17.44 -28.00
N PRO A 136 -16.51 -16.51 -28.45
CA PRO A 136 -16.57 -16.13 -29.85
C PRO A 136 -15.30 -15.41 -30.28
N TYR A 137 -14.73 -15.82 -31.40
CA TYR A 137 -13.51 -15.23 -31.95
C TYR A 137 -13.61 -14.93 -33.44
N THR A 138 -12.78 -14.00 -33.89
CA THR A 138 -12.55 -13.68 -35.30
C THR A 138 -11.05 -13.73 -35.58
N LEU A 139 -10.64 -14.52 -36.57
CA LEU A 139 -9.27 -14.60 -37.06
C LEU A 139 -9.21 -14.00 -38.47
N LYS A 140 -8.52 -12.86 -38.62
CA LYS A 140 -8.23 -12.25 -39.92
C LYS A 140 -6.83 -12.69 -40.35
N VAL A 141 -6.67 -13.15 -41.60
CA VAL A 141 -5.37 -13.60 -42.15
C VAL A 141 -5.15 -12.91 -43.50
N GLY A 142 -4.04 -12.19 -43.62
CA GLY A 142 -3.81 -11.31 -44.77
C GLY A 142 -4.91 -10.25 -44.91
N ASN A 143 -5.18 -9.83 -46.14
CA ASN A 143 -6.19 -8.80 -46.43
C ASN A 143 -7.61 -9.36 -46.59
N ASP A 144 -7.75 -10.64 -46.97
CA ASP A 144 -9.01 -11.14 -47.54
C ASP A 144 -9.65 -12.31 -46.77
N ILE A 145 -8.92 -12.98 -45.87
CA ILE A 145 -9.44 -14.15 -45.16
C ILE A 145 -9.92 -13.75 -43.77
N VAL A 146 -11.22 -13.92 -43.52
CA VAL A 146 -11.83 -13.76 -42.20
C VAL A 146 -12.50 -15.06 -41.80
N ARG A 147 -12.13 -15.59 -40.63
CA ARG A 147 -12.72 -16.79 -40.02
C ARG A 147 -13.39 -16.41 -38.72
N HIS A 148 -14.57 -16.98 -38.49
CA HIS A 148 -15.29 -16.85 -37.23
C HIS A 148 -15.47 -18.23 -36.60
N GLY A 149 -15.51 -18.28 -35.28
CA GLY A 149 -15.75 -19.51 -34.54
C GLY A 149 -15.96 -19.26 -33.06
N VAL A 150 -16.06 -20.36 -32.32
CA VAL A 150 -16.09 -20.37 -30.86
C VAL A 150 -15.03 -21.35 -30.36
N THR A 151 -14.45 -21.08 -29.20
CA THR A 151 -13.56 -22.07 -28.56
C THR A 151 -14.32 -23.31 -28.12
N SER A 152 -13.62 -24.44 -28.13
CA SER A 152 -14.12 -25.72 -27.63
C SER A 152 -14.27 -25.74 -26.10
N ALA A 153 -14.82 -26.83 -25.56
CA ALA A 153 -14.92 -27.09 -24.12
C ALA A 153 -13.56 -27.07 -23.37
N ASN A 154 -12.46 -27.22 -24.11
CA ASN A 154 -11.10 -27.15 -23.56
C ASN A 154 -10.39 -25.84 -23.90
N GLY A 155 -11.09 -24.82 -24.43
CA GLY A 155 -10.51 -23.51 -24.76
C GLY A 155 -9.73 -23.46 -26.08
N TYR A 156 -9.69 -24.57 -26.81
CA TYR A 156 -8.99 -24.64 -28.10
C TYR A 156 -9.85 -24.16 -29.25
N PHE A 157 -9.21 -23.55 -30.25
CA PHE A 157 -9.70 -23.51 -31.62
C PHE A 157 -8.55 -23.78 -32.60
N ARG A 158 -8.88 -24.34 -33.77
CA ARG A 158 -7.93 -24.59 -34.86
C ARG A 158 -8.52 -24.15 -36.18
N GLN A 159 -7.75 -23.41 -36.96
CA GLN A 159 -8.11 -22.98 -38.31
C GLN A 159 -7.03 -23.44 -39.27
N GLU A 160 -7.44 -24.18 -40.28
CA GLU A 160 -6.55 -24.78 -41.28
C GLU A 160 -6.74 -24.12 -42.65
N LYS A 161 -5.90 -24.50 -43.61
CA LYS A 161 -5.91 -23.98 -44.98
C LYS A 161 -5.75 -22.47 -45.00
N LEU A 162 -4.72 -22.00 -44.31
CA LEU A 162 -4.36 -20.59 -44.20
C LEU A 162 -3.08 -20.33 -44.99
N PRO A 163 -2.94 -19.13 -45.59
CA PRO A 163 -1.67 -18.66 -46.10
C PRO A 163 -0.76 -18.30 -44.93
N ARG A 164 0.56 -18.46 -45.10
CA ARG A 164 1.54 -18.10 -44.07
C ARG A 164 1.87 -16.60 -44.09
N THR A 165 0.88 -15.78 -43.74
CA THR A 165 1.00 -14.31 -43.72
C THR A 165 0.62 -13.74 -42.35
N ARG A 166 0.54 -12.41 -42.20
CA ARG A 166 0.14 -11.81 -40.92
C ARG A 166 -1.31 -12.17 -40.60
N ALA A 167 -1.57 -12.60 -39.37
CA ALA A 167 -2.92 -12.81 -38.88
C ALA A 167 -3.21 -11.96 -37.63
N THR A 168 -4.47 -11.64 -37.37
CA THR A 168 -4.92 -11.00 -36.13
C THR A 168 -6.13 -11.73 -35.56
N LEU A 169 -6.09 -11.99 -34.25
CA LEU A 169 -7.18 -12.61 -33.51
C LEU A 169 -7.88 -11.58 -32.63
N THR A 170 -9.19 -11.49 -32.77
CA THR A 170 -10.05 -10.76 -31.83
C THR A 170 -11.09 -11.70 -31.22
N ALA A 171 -11.62 -11.31 -30.07
CA ALA A 171 -12.75 -11.92 -29.39
C ALA A 171 -13.88 -10.90 -29.23
N SER A 172 -15.10 -11.38 -29.02
CA SER A 172 -16.23 -10.48 -28.73
C SER A 172 -15.98 -9.71 -27.43
N ALA A 173 -15.89 -8.37 -27.53
CA ALA A 173 -15.51 -7.52 -26.41
C ALA A 173 -16.41 -7.69 -25.18
N GLN A 174 -17.74 -7.73 -25.37
CA GLN A 174 -18.67 -7.85 -24.24
C GLN A 174 -18.58 -9.24 -23.59
N THR A 175 -18.65 -10.31 -24.39
CA THR A 175 -18.58 -11.68 -23.88
C THR A 175 -17.26 -11.95 -23.16
N LEU A 176 -16.14 -11.44 -23.70
CA LEU A 176 -14.84 -11.58 -23.04
C LEU A 176 -14.81 -10.81 -21.72
N THR A 177 -15.27 -9.56 -21.71
CA THR A 177 -15.26 -8.71 -20.51
C THR A 177 -16.12 -9.32 -19.41
N ASP A 178 -17.36 -9.74 -19.73
CA ASP A 178 -18.30 -10.36 -18.78
C ASP A 178 -17.73 -11.67 -18.19
N GLU A 179 -17.10 -12.51 -19.02
CA GLU A 179 -16.47 -13.75 -18.57
C GLU A 179 -15.26 -13.47 -17.67
N MET A 180 -14.40 -12.53 -18.07
CA MET A 180 -13.16 -12.20 -17.34
C MET A 180 -13.40 -11.46 -16.03
N GLU A 181 -14.56 -10.82 -15.82
CA GLU A 181 -14.98 -10.31 -14.50
C GLU A 181 -15.21 -11.43 -13.47
N ASN A 182 -15.46 -12.66 -13.93
CA ASN A 182 -15.73 -13.81 -13.08
C ASN A 182 -14.50 -14.71 -12.87
N ARG A 183 -13.38 -14.44 -13.56
CA ARG A 183 -12.13 -15.20 -13.42
C ARG A 183 -11.27 -14.63 -12.30
N LEU A 184 -10.54 -15.50 -11.59
CA LEU A 184 -9.67 -15.09 -10.48
C LEU A 184 -8.29 -14.69 -10.99
N LEU A 185 -7.76 -13.63 -10.39
CA LEU A 185 -6.38 -13.21 -10.64
C LEU A 185 -5.39 -14.20 -10.04
N ARG A 186 -4.25 -14.47 -10.69
CA ARG A 186 -3.18 -15.23 -10.04
C ARG A 186 -2.63 -14.45 -8.84
N THR A 187 -2.13 -15.18 -7.85
CA THR A 187 -1.64 -14.60 -6.59
C THR A 187 -0.51 -13.60 -6.78
N LEU A 188 0.61 -14.04 -7.35
CA LEU A 188 1.81 -13.23 -7.55
C LEU A 188 1.85 -12.72 -8.99
N ARG A 189 2.16 -11.43 -9.18
CA ARG A 189 2.07 -10.78 -10.49
C ARG A 189 3.32 -11.01 -11.32
N GLY A 190 3.17 -10.93 -12.65
CA GLY A 190 4.25 -11.10 -13.62
C GLY A 190 4.40 -12.52 -14.17
N GLU A 191 4.92 -12.63 -15.39
CA GLU A 191 5.02 -13.90 -16.12
C GLU A 191 5.89 -14.95 -15.41
N ALA A 192 6.82 -14.54 -14.55
CA ALA A 192 7.68 -15.44 -13.79
C ALA A 192 6.88 -16.37 -12.86
N HIS A 193 5.64 -16.00 -12.52
CA HIS A 193 4.74 -16.77 -11.67
C HIS A 193 3.61 -17.46 -12.47
N SER A 194 3.71 -17.49 -13.81
CA SER A 194 2.71 -18.12 -14.69
C SER A 194 2.91 -19.63 -14.76
N LEU A 195 1.98 -20.38 -14.17
CA LEU A 195 1.90 -21.83 -14.36
C LEU A 195 1.51 -22.18 -15.81
N VAL A 196 0.72 -21.33 -16.45
CA VAL A 196 0.33 -21.47 -17.87
C VAL A 196 1.55 -21.40 -18.77
N LYS A 197 2.44 -20.42 -18.54
CA LYS A 197 3.71 -20.29 -19.27
C LYS A 197 4.58 -21.52 -19.12
N LEU A 198 4.80 -21.96 -17.88
CA LEU A 198 5.59 -23.16 -17.59
C LEU A 198 5.05 -24.40 -18.32
N GLN A 199 3.73 -24.60 -18.32
CA GLN A 199 3.10 -25.73 -19.01
C GLN A 199 3.17 -25.59 -20.54
N ALA A 200 2.97 -24.39 -21.08
CA ALA A 200 3.08 -24.13 -22.51
C ALA A 200 4.50 -24.42 -23.02
N GLU A 201 5.52 -23.91 -22.33
CA GLU A 201 6.93 -24.13 -22.68
C GLU A 201 7.31 -25.61 -22.58
N ALA A 202 6.84 -26.33 -21.55
CA ALA A 202 7.07 -27.77 -21.40
C ALA A 202 6.46 -28.60 -22.53
N ASN A 203 5.33 -28.16 -23.09
CA ASN A 203 4.67 -28.79 -24.24
C ASN A 203 5.23 -28.31 -25.59
N GLY A 204 6.22 -27.41 -25.59
CA GLY A 204 6.78 -26.83 -26.81
C GLY A 204 5.84 -25.85 -27.52
N TYR A 205 4.85 -25.30 -26.81
CA TYR A 205 3.89 -24.34 -27.34
C TYR A 205 4.41 -22.90 -27.24
N HIS A 206 3.93 -22.03 -28.12
CA HIS A 206 4.22 -20.60 -28.02
C HIS A 206 3.32 -19.98 -26.95
N TYR A 207 3.91 -19.31 -25.97
CA TYR A 207 3.16 -18.63 -24.90
C TYR A 207 3.07 -17.12 -25.16
N ARG A 208 1.90 -16.54 -24.83
CA ARG A 208 1.71 -15.09 -24.78
C ARG A 208 0.74 -14.71 -23.67
N TYR A 209 1.10 -13.70 -22.89
CA TYR A 209 0.17 -13.02 -21.99
C TYR A 209 -0.56 -11.91 -22.75
N ALA A 210 -1.86 -11.72 -22.46
CA ALA A 210 -2.65 -10.65 -23.05
C ALA A 210 -3.63 -10.06 -22.03
N VAL A 211 -3.79 -8.73 -22.04
CA VAL A 211 -4.90 -8.07 -21.34
C VAL A 211 -6.14 -8.06 -22.24
N ILE A 212 -7.34 -7.95 -21.65
CA ILE A 212 -8.59 -8.10 -22.42
C ILE A 212 -8.69 -7.13 -23.61
N GLY A 213 -8.21 -5.89 -23.45
CA GLY A 213 -8.25 -4.88 -24.52
C GLY A 213 -7.44 -5.24 -25.75
N GLU A 214 -6.40 -6.07 -25.63
CA GLU A 214 -5.61 -6.54 -26.78
C GLU A 214 -6.35 -7.60 -27.61
N LEU A 215 -7.38 -8.24 -27.03
CA LEU A 215 -8.20 -9.26 -27.69
C LEU A 215 -9.56 -8.72 -28.12
N CYS A 216 -10.11 -7.70 -27.44
CA CYS A 216 -11.40 -7.13 -27.78
C CYS A 216 -11.45 -6.62 -29.24
N ASP A 217 -12.59 -6.82 -29.89
CA ASP A 217 -12.89 -6.31 -31.24
C ASP A 217 -13.37 -4.85 -31.26
N LYS A 218 -13.74 -4.31 -30.10
CA LYS A 218 -14.16 -2.92 -29.85
C LYS A 218 -14.11 -2.61 -28.34
N ALA A 219 -14.38 -1.36 -27.97
CA ALA A 219 -14.60 -1.00 -26.57
C ALA A 219 -15.84 -1.72 -26.01
N PRO A 220 -15.74 -2.40 -24.85
CA PRO A 220 -16.89 -3.00 -24.18
C PRO A 220 -17.72 -1.95 -23.43
N ASP A 221 -18.99 -2.27 -23.14
CA ASP A 221 -19.79 -1.47 -22.24
C ASP A 221 -19.48 -1.88 -20.79
N ILE A 222 -18.96 -0.95 -19.99
CA ILE A 222 -18.54 -1.19 -18.62
C ILE A 222 -19.61 -0.63 -17.68
N VAL A 223 -20.21 -1.51 -16.88
CA VAL A 223 -21.27 -1.15 -15.95
C VAL A 223 -20.82 -0.01 -15.00
N ARG A 224 -21.64 1.05 -14.95
CA ARG A 224 -21.43 2.25 -14.12
C ARG A 224 -20.07 2.92 -14.39
N TRP A 225 -19.66 2.98 -15.66
CA TRP A 225 -18.42 3.63 -16.08
C TRP A 225 -18.67 4.54 -17.28
N GLU A 226 -18.36 5.81 -17.13
CA GLU A 226 -18.51 6.80 -18.20
C GLU A 226 -17.21 6.90 -19.01
N GLN A 227 -17.07 6.10 -20.07
CA GLN A 227 -15.83 6.05 -20.87
C GLN A 227 -15.40 7.43 -21.38
N ALA A 228 -16.33 8.31 -21.76
CA ALA A 228 -16.00 9.66 -22.21
C ALA A 228 -15.27 10.48 -21.13
N LYS A 229 -15.65 10.32 -19.86
CA LYS A 229 -15.12 11.05 -18.71
C LYS A 229 -13.83 10.45 -18.16
N PHE A 230 -13.73 9.13 -18.12
CA PHE A 230 -12.60 8.42 -17.48
C PHE A 230 -11.59 7.80 -18.45
N GLY A 231 -11.94 7.66 -19.73
CA GLY A 231 -11.25 6.74 -20.63
C GLY A 231 -11.53 5.28 -20.28
N LEU A 232 -10.87 4.36 -20.98
CA LEU A 232 -10.87 2.95 -20.56
C LEU A 232 -9.81 2.71 -19.47
N PRO A 233 -10.02 1.75 -18.55
CA PRO A 233 -9.03 1.41 -17.53
C PRO A 233 -7.70 1.00 -18.18
N TYR A 234 -6.68 1.85 -18.05
CA TYR A 234 -5.46 1.79 -18.85
C TYR A 234 -4.75 0.43 -18.83
N TYR A 235 -4.67 -0.22 -17.67
CA TYR A 235 -4.02 -1.54 -17.56
C TYR A 235 -4.73 -2.61 -18.41
N HIS A 236 -6.06 -2.62 -18.40
CA HIS A 236 -6.87 -3.59 -19.15
C HIS A 236 -6.99 -3.22 -20.63
N PHE A 237 -6.91 -1.93 -20.94
CA PHE A 237 -7.01 -1.35 -22.27
C PHE A 237 -5.87 -0.35 -22.51
N PRO A 238 -4.63 -0.83 -22.79
CA PRO A 238 -3.47 0.04 -22.94
C PRO A 238 -3.58 1.03 -24.10
N LYS A 239 -4.44 0.72 -25.07
CA LYS A 239 -4.77 1.54 -26.22
C LYS A 239 -6.28 1.65 -26.34
N GLU A 240 -6.86 2.73 -25.82
CA GLU A 240 -8.31 2.87 -25.71
C GLU A 240 -9.04 3.08 -27.05
N ASP A 241 -8.30 3.44 -28.10
CA ASP A 241 -8.78 3.73 -29.46
C ASP A 241 -8.40 2.63 -30.49
N GLU A 242 -7.60 1.64 -30.09
CA GLU A 242 -7.09 0.60 -30.99
C GLU A 242 -7.52 -0.82 -30.57
N PHE A 243 -8.53 -1.36 -31.24
CA PHE A 243 -9.01 -2.75 -31.07
C PHE A 243 -8.56 -3.64 -32.24
N ASN A 244 -7.25 -3.67 -32.48
CA ASN A 244 -6.64 -4.33 -33.63
C ASN A 244 -6.49 -5.86 -33.48
N GLY A 245 -6.69 -6.37 -32.27
CA GLY A 245 -6.51 -7.78 -31.93
C GLY A 245 -5.06 -8.22 -31.78
N LEU A 246 -4.90 -9.47 -31.39
CA LEU A 246 -3.62 -10.10 -31.14
C LEU A 246 -2.96 -10.53 -32.46
N ALA A 247 -1.84 -9.91 -32.81
CA ALA A 247 -1.14 -10.21 -34.05
C ALA A 247 -0.31 -11.51 -33.96
N PHE A 248 -0.39 -12.32 -35.01
CA PHE A 248 0.45 -13.48 -35.29
C PHE A 248 1.30 -13.23 -36.54
N ASN A 249 2.53 -13.71 -36.47
CA ASN A 249 3.51 -13.70 -37.57
C ASN A 249 3.94 -15.15 -37.91
N ASN A 250 4.88 -15.30 -38.84
CA ASN A 250 5.32 -16.58 -39.38
C ASN A 250 5.75 -17.64 -38.36
N VAL A 251 6.18 -17.27 -37.14
CA VAL A 251 6.59 -18.24 -36.11
C VAL A 251 5.41 -18.88 -35.38
N HIS A 252 4.21 -18.32 -35.51
CA HIS A 252 3.00 -18.78 -34.82
C HIS A 252 2.16 -19.74 -35.67
N PHE A 253 2.48 -19.89 -36.96
CA PHE A 253 1.84 -20.84 -37.85
C PHE A 253 2.39 -22.25 -37.63
N ASN A 254 1.53 -23.24 -37.82
CA ASN A 254 1.84 -24.66 -37.62
C ASN A 254 2.36 -24.97 -36.21
N GLN A 255 1.92 -24.19 -35.23
CA GLN A 255 2.24 -24.29 -33.82
C GLN A 255 0.99 -24.02 -32.97
N CYS A 256 0.96 -24.57 -31.77
CA CYS A 256 -0.06 -24.24 -30.80
C CYS A 256 0.34 -22.96 -30.04
N ASN A 257 -0.58 -22.01 -29.97
CA ASN A 257 -0.37 -20.73 -29.29
C ASN A 257 -1.23 -20.68 -28.03
N VAL A 258 -0.59 -20.72 -26.85
CA VAL A 258 -1.28 -20.54 -25.57
C VAL A 258 -1.34 -19.06 -25.26
N ILE A 259 -2.56 -18.53 -25.15
CA ILE A 259 -2.81 -17.14 -24.79
C ILE A 259 -3.42 -17.14 -23.40
N GLU A 260 -2.63 -16.66 -22.44
CA GLU A 260 -3.07 -16.44 -21.07
C GLU A 260 -3.70 -15.06 -20.97
N VAL A 261 -4.99 -15.01 -20.68
CA VAL A 261 -5.78 -13.77 -20.66
C VAL A 261 -5.92 -13.26 -19.23
N CYS A 262 -5.58 -11.98 -19.03
CA CYS A 262 -5.74 -11.29 -17.76
C CYS A 262 -7.23 -11.14 -17.37
N PRO A 263 -7.64 -11.55 -16.15
CA PRO A 263 -8.95 -11.24 -15.60
C PRO A 263 -9.27 -9.74 -15.52
N PHE A 264 -10.53 -9.39 -15.76
CA PHE A 264 -10.99 -8.01 -15.70
C PHE A 264 -11.39 -7.64 -14.26
N ARG A 265 -10.39 -7.21 -13.50
CA ARG A 265 -10.50 -7.00 -12.05
C ARG A 265 -9.87 -5.68 -11.60
N ALA A 266 -10.15 -5.31 -10.36
CA ALA A 266 -9.55 -4.16 -9.69
C ALA A 266 -9.08 -4.57 -8.28
N TRP A 267 -8.15 -3.82 -7.72
CA TRP A 267 -7.73 -3.98 -6.33
C TRP A 267 -8.74 -3.36 -5.36
N SER A 268 -9.00 -4.07 -4.27
CA SER A 268 -9.73 -3.57 -3.11
C SER A 268 -8.93 -3.83 -1.83
N LEU A 269 -8.93 -2.87 -0.90
CA LEU A 269 -8.20 -3.00 0.36
C LEU A 269 -8.85 -4.11 1.20
N VAL A 270 -8.00 -4.98 1.75
CA VAL A 270 -8.42 -5.97 2.75
C VAL A 270 -8.69 -5.23 4.05
N LEU A 271 -9.97 -5.19 4.44
CA LEU A 271 -10.42 -4.64 5.72
C LEU A 271 -11.44 -5.60 6.33
N ASN A 272 -11.23 -5.96 7.60
CA ASN A 272 -12.07 -6.89 8.35
C ASN A 272 -12.94 -6.09 9.32
N HIS A 273 -14.26 -6.05 9.12
CA HIS A 273 -15.16 -5.41 10.09
C HIS A 273 -15.37 -6.32 11.31
N THR A 274 -14.55 -6.12 12.34
CA THR A 274 -14.51 -6.94 13.55
C THR A 274 -14.43 -6.05 14.81
N PRO A 275 -15.05 -6.47 15.93
CA PRO A 275 -14.87 -5.79 17.22
C PRO A 275 -13.48 -6.05 17.84
N ASP A 276 -12.76 -7.06 17.36
CA ASP A 276 -11.42 -7.41 17.85
C ASP A 276 -10.33 -6.66 17.07
N TYR A 277 -9.13 -6.59 17.65
CA TYR A 277 -8.01 -5.92 17.00
C TYR A 277 -7.51 -6.72 15.80
N ASP A 278 -7.34 -6.04 14.67
CA ASP A 278 -6.81 -6.63 13.43
C ASP A 278 -5.63 -5.80 12.92
N MET A 279 -4.47 -6.45 12.78
CA MET A 279 -3.24 -5.77 12.37
C MET A 279 -3.19 -5.45 10.87
N VAL A 280 -3.97 -6.16 10.03
CA VAL A 280 -4.12 -5.83 8.60
C VAL A 280 -4.95 -4.57 8.44
N ASN A 281 -6.02 -4.41 9.24
CA ASN A 281 -6.76 -3.15 9.36
C ASN A 281 -5.84 -2.02 9.82
N ALA A 282 -5.05 -2.25 10.88
CA ALA A 282 -4.11 -1.25 11.39
C ALA A 282 -3.10 -0.82 10.32
N TYR A 283 -2.66 -1.73 9.47
CA TYR A 283 -1.76 -1.41 8.37
C TYR A 283 -2.46 -0.60 7.26
N ASN A 284 -3.57 -1.10 6.70
CA ASN A 284 -4.25 -0.45 5.57
C ASN A 284 -4.92 0.88 5.96
N LEU A 285 -5.53 0.98 7.14
CA LEU A 285 -6.10 2.24 7.62
C LEU A 285 -5.01 3.26 8.00
N GLY A 286 -3.81 2.79 8.33
CA GLY A 286 -2.63 3.63 8.50
C GLY A 286 -2.15 4.21 7.17
N LEU A 287 -2.16 3.40 6.10
CA LEU A 287 -1.93 3.88 4.73
C LEU A 287 -2.95 4.95 4.32
N MET A 288 -4.22 4.77 4.65
CA MET A 288 -5.24 5.79 4.35
C MET A 288 -5.03 7.09 5.15
N SER A 289 -4.51 6.99 6.38
CA SER A 289 -4.07 8.16 7.16
C SER A 289 -2.81 8.84 6.60
N LEU A 290 -2.01 8.17 5.77
CA LEU A 290 -0.94 8.79 5.00
C LEU A 290 -1.46 9.40 3.69
N LEU A 291 -2.36 8.70 3.00
CA LEU A 291 -2.90 9.12 1.71
C LEU A 291 -3.59 10.48 1.79
N VAL A 292 -4.34 10.74 2.87
CA VAL A 292 -5.05 12.01 3.05
C VAL A 292 -4.12 13.23 3.20
N TYR A 293 -2.83 13.02 3.47
CA TYR A 293 -1.80 14.08 3.53
C TYR A 293 -1.19 14.43 2.18
N LYS A 294 -1.55 13.71 1.12
CA LYS A 294 -1.10 14.03 -0.23
C LYS A 294 -1.74 15.34 -0.71
N ASN A 295 -0.96 16.07 -1.51
CA ASN A 295 -1.45 17.30 -2.11
C ASN A 295 -2.44 16.95 -3.21
N GLU A 296 -3.66 17.46 -3.12
CA GLU A 296 -4.73 17.09 -4.02
C GLU A 296 -5.60 18.29 -4.34
N VAL A 297 -6.02 18.35 -5.60
CA VAL A 297 -7.03 19.30 -6.05
C VAL A 297 -8.38 18.62 -5.88
N MET A 298 -9.33 19.29 -5.22
CA MET A 298 -10.68 18.77 -5.09
C MET A 298 -11.29 18.54 -6.46
N VAL A 299 -11.82 17.34 -6.65
CA VAL A 299 -12.58 16.98 -7.84
C VAL A 299 -13.71 16.05 -7.43
N ASP A 300 -14.90 16.30 -7.97
CA ASP A 300 -16.01 15.37 -7.86
C ASP A 300 -16.12 14.55 -9.16
N PRO A 301 -15.87 13.22 -9.10
CA PRO A 301 -15.90 12.36 -10.28
C PRO A 301 -17.27 12.30 -11.00
N ASP A 302 -18.35 12.69 -10.32
CA ASP A 302 -19.69 12.67 -10.88
C ASP A 302 -20.11 14.05 -11.43
N GLU A 303 -19.41 15.14 -11.08
CA GLU A 303 -19.74 16.51 -11.52
C GLU A 303 -18.79 17.07 -12.59
N VAL A 304 -17.55 16.58 -12.70
CA VAL A 304 -16.60 17.04 -13.73
C VAL A 304 -16.80 16.37 -15.08
N GLU A 305 -16.50 17.08 -16.19
CA GLU A 305 -16.64 16.54 -17.55
C GLU A 305 -15.53 15.56 -17.94
N ASP A 306 -14.29 15.79 -17.49
CA ASP A 306 -13.11 14.96 -17.77
C ASP A 306 -12.29 14.74 -16.50
N MET A 307 -12.04 13.48 -16.17
CA MET A 307 -11.24 13.06 -15.00
C MET A 307 -9.79 12.73 -15.34
N ARG A 308 -9.40 12.68 -16.62
CA ARG A 308 -8.11 12.14 -17.06
C ARG A 308 -6.91 12.87 -16.46
N GLU A 309 -6.95 14.19 -16.36
CA GLU A 309 -5.88 15.00 -15.76
C GLU A 309 -5.67 14.66 -14.27
N PHE A 310 -6.76 14.54 -13.51
CA PHE A 310 -6.72 14.20 -12.09
C PHE A 310 -6.22 12.76 -11.87
N ILE A 311 -6.63 11.82 -12.72
CA ILE A 311 -6.19 10.42 -12.66
C ILE A 311 -4.69 10.30 -12.97
N GLN A 312 -4.18 11.09 -13.92
CA GLN A 312 -2.77 11.07 -14.31
C GLN A 312 -1.85 11.79 -13.30
N THR A 313 -2.43 12.62 -12.43
CA THR A 313 -1.68 13.33 -11.39
C THR A 313 -1.26 12.34 -10.30
N GLN A 314 0.02 11.97 -10.33
CA GLN A 314 0.61 10.97 -9.44
C GLN A 314 0.58 11.41 -7.97
N ASP A 315 0.62 10.42 -7.06
CA ASP A 315 0.73 10.62 -5.61
C ASP A 315 -0.44 11.43 -5.01
N THR A 316 -1.67 11.13 -5.44
CA THR A 316 -2.93 11.74 -4.97
C THR A 316 -3.94 10.66 -4.54
N THR A 317 -4.97 11.02 -3.77
CA THR A 317 -6.07 10.08 -3.43
C THR A 317 -6.79 9.64 -4.70
N THR A 318 -7.04 10.56 -5.63
CA THR A 318 -7.67 10.28 -6.92
C THR A 318 -6.86 9.27 -7.74
N SER A 319 -5.56 9.48 -7.97
CA SER A 319 -4.74 8.52 -8.72
C SER A 319 -4.57 7.19 -7.98
N PHE A 320 -4.54 7.18 -6.64
CA PHE A 320 -4.52 5.93 -5.88
C PHE A 320 -5.72 5.03 -6.23
N PHE A 321 -6.95 5.56 -6.18
CA PHE A 321 -8.16 4.77 -6.42
C PHE A 321 -8.51 4.57 -7.91
N TYR A 322 -8.23 5.55 -8.77
CA TYR A 322 -8.60 5.49 -10.20
C TYR A 322 -7.48 5.05 -11.14
N GLN A 323 -6.23 4.99 -10.67
CA GLN A 323 -5.09 4.52 -11.45
C GLN A 323 -4.47 3.29 -10.81
N GLN A 324 -3.94 3.41 -9.59
CA GLN A 324 -3.19 2.32 -8.95
C GLN A 324 -4.09 1.13 -8.61
N CYS A 325 -5.30 1.35 -8.09
CA CYS A 325 -6.24 0.25 -7.85
C CYS A 325 -6.74 -0.44 -9.13
N PHE A 326 -6.55 0.14 -10.32
CA PHE A 326 -6.93 -0.49 -11.59
C PHE A 326 -5.74 -1.12 -12.32
N ASP A 327 -4.52 -0.85 -11.85
CA ASP A 327 -3.29 -1.43 -12.37
C ASP A 327 -3.01 -2.77 -11.68
N LEU A 328 -3.27 -3.88 -12.37
CA LEU A 328 -2.99 -5.21 -11.83
C LEU A 328 -1.54 -5.65 -12.05
N SER A 329 -0.62 -4.78 -12.50
CA SER A 329 0.81 -5.12 -12.55
C SER A 329 1.41 -5.35 -11.16
N GLN A 330 0.93 -4.61 -10.16
CA GLN A 330 1.37 -4.70 -8.77
C GLN A 330 0.27 -4.22 -7.82
N ALA A 331 0.46 -4.44 -6.50
CA ALA A 331 -0.42 -3.84 -5.50
C ALA A 331 -0.22 -2.31 -5.47
N PRO A 332 -1.27 -1.51 -5.16
CA PRO A 332 -1.13 -0.06 -4.96
C PRO A 332 -0.12 0.25 -3.86
N GLU A 333 0.65 1.32 -4.00
CA GLU A 333 1.69 1.69 -3.04
C GLU A 333 1.56 3.14 -2.61
N ILE A 334 1.94 3.43 -1.37
CA ILE A 334 2.06 4.78 -0.85
C ILE A 334 3.53 5.05 -0.53
N ASN A 335 4.05 6.17 -1.06
CA ASN A 335 5.40 6.62 -0.78
C ASN A 335 5.38 7.70 0.31
N ASP A 336 5.88 7.38 1.50
CA ASP A 336 6.05 8.34 2.61
C ASP A 336 7.25 7.93 3.47
N ALA A 337 8.41 8.54 3.22
CA ALA A 337 9.73 8.14 3.75
C ALA A 337 10.19 6.70 3.41
N SER A 338 9.28 5.83 2.98
CA SER A 338 9.48 4.47 2.48
C SER A 338 8.31 4.12 1.57
N VAL A 339 8.45 3.03 0.82
CA VAL A 339 7.38 2.53 -0.07
C VAL A 339 6.56 1.48 0.69
N TYR A 340 5.27 1.73 0.85
CA TYR A 340 4.36 0.84 1.54
C TYR A 340 3.33 0.25 0.57
N PRO A 341 3.45 -1.04 0.20
CA PRO A 341 2.44 -1.70 -0.61
C PRO A 341 1.18 -1.97 0.22
N ALA A 342 0.03 -1.65 -0.35
CA ALA A 342 -1.27 -1.91 0.27
C ALA A 342 -1.58 -3.41 0.28
N ILE A 343 -2.26 -3.87 1.33
CA ILE A 343 -2.71 -5.26 1.42
C ILE A 343 -4.06 -5.36 0.72
N VAL A 344 -4.05 -5.85 -0.52
CA VAL A 344 -5.21 -5.83 -1.41
C VAL A 344 -5.64 -7.23 -1.85
N THR A 345 -6.93 -7.38 -2.09
CA THR A 345 -7.54 -8.50 -2.82
C THR A 345 -8.08 -8.00 -4.16
N ASP A 346 -8.16 -8.86 -5.16
CA ASP A 346 -8.84 -8.54 -6.41
C ASP A 346 -10.36 -8.72 -6.28
N VAL A 347 -11.11 -7.81 -6.90
CA VAL A 347 -12.57 -7.84 -7.01
C VAL A 347 -12.97 -7.70 -8.48
N PRO A 348 -14.17 -8.14 -8.91
CA PRO A 348 -14.63 -7.87 -10.27
C PRO A 348 -14.55 -6.36 -10.55
N PHE A 349 -14.23 -5.95 -11.78
CA PHE A 349 -14.04 -4.54 -12.06
C PHE A 349 -15.31 -3.71 -11.74
N GLY A 350 -16.51 -4.26 -11.97
CA GLY A 350 -17.79 -3.70 -11.52
C GLY A 350 -17.94 -3.45 -10.01
N ALA A 351 -17.09 -4.04 -9.16
CA ALA A 351 -17.07 -3.89 -7.70
C ALA A 351 -15.89 -3.03 -7.17
N ARG A 352 -15.19 -2.34 -8.07
CA ARG A 352 -14.12 -1.37 -7.75
C ARG A 352 -14.58 -0.26 -6.81
N TYR A 353 -13.61 0.48 -6.28
CA TYR A 353 -13.89 1.72 -5.56
C TYR A 353 -14.39 2.82 -6.50
N ARG A 354 -15.53 3.43 -6.16
CA ARG A 354 -16.11 4.63 -6.77
C ARG A 354 -17.37 5.10 -5.99
N PRO A 355 -17.58 6.41 -5.79
CA PRO A 355 -16.63 7.49 -6.07
C PRO A 355 -15.55 7.58 -5.00
N ALA A 356 -14.38 8.13 -5.35
CA ALA A 356 -13.40 8.62 -4.39
C ALA A 356 -13.45 10.15 -4.42
N ILE A 357 -13.73 10.77 -3.28
CA ILE A 357 -13.97 12.21 -3.16
C ILE A 357 -13.05 12.76 -2.09
N PHE A 358 -12.21 13.71 -2.48
CA PHE A 358 -11.36 14.49 -1.60
C PHE A 358 -12.01 15.84 -1.32
N LEU A 359 -12.08 16.22 -0.04
CA LEU A 359 -12.67 17.46 0.44
C LEU A 359 -11.60 18.27 1.17
N ASP A 360 -11.49 19.53 0.78
CA ASP A 360 -10.56 20.52 1.34
C ASP A 360 -11.30 21.84 1.54
N VAL A 361 -11.46 22.23 2.80
CA VAL A 361 -12.13 23.50 3.14
C VAL A 361 -11.44 24.69 2.49
N GLN A 362 -10.10 24.69 2.34
CA GLN A 362 -9.38 25.82 1.75
C GLN A 362 -9.61 25.99 0.24
N GLN A 363 -10.13 24.95 -0.42
CA GLN A 363 -10.46 24.98 -1.85
C GLN A 363 -11.96 25.25 -2.09
N ALA A 364 -12.77 25.39 -1.04
CA ALA A 364 -14.20 25.64 -1.18
C ALA A 364 -14.51 27.10 -1.55
N ASP A 365 -15.67 27.33 -2.16
CA ASP A 365 -16.15 28.68 -2.47
C ASP A 365 -16.63 29.40 -1.20
N GLY A 366 -16.28 30.69 -1.07
CA GLY A 366 -16.80 31.54 0.01
C GLY A 366 -16.25 31.24 1.41
N VAL A 367 -15.02 30.73 1.49
CA VAL A 367 -14.36 30.40 2.77
C VAL A 367 -14.02 31.66 3.56
N ASP A 368 -14.32 31.63 4.86
CA ASP A 368 -14.02 32.74 5.76
C ASP A 368 -12.51 32.84 6.01
N LYS A 369 -11.95 34.06 6.11
CA LYS A 369 -10.49 34.31 6.20
C LYS A 369 -9.74 33.64 7.37
N PHE A 370 -10.47 33.09 8.34
CA PHE A 370 -9.93 32.46 9.55
C PHE A 370 -10.55 31.08 9.80
N GLU A 371 -11.06 30.44 8.75
CA GLU A 371 -11.64 29.10 8.84
C GLU A 371 -10.57 28.02 9.00
N HIS A 372 -10.94 26.89 9.60
CA HIS A 372 -10.04 25.76 9.82
C HIS A 372 -9.55 25.12 8.51
N ASP A 373 -8.26 24.78 8.45
CA ASP A 373 -7.65 23.99 7.36
C ASP A 373 -7.93 22.50 7.57
N THR A 374 -9.17 22.11 7.27
CA THR A 374 -9.65 20.73 7.44
C THR A 374 -9.79 20.04 6.10
N GLN A 375 -9.22 18.83 6.03
CA GLN A 375 -9.23 17.99 4.85
C GLN A 375 -9.64 16.57 5.21
N MET A 376 -10.38 15.93 4.30
CA MET A 376 -10.71 14.51 4.41
C MET A 376 -10.93 13.92 3.02
N PHE A 377 -10.89 12.59 2.91
CA PHE A 377 -11.49 11.92 1.76
C PHE A 377 -12.44 10.82 2.21
N PHE A 378 -13.36 10.48 1.33
CA PHE A 378 -14.12 9.24 1.44
C PHE A 378 -14.11 8.50 0.11
N VAL A 379 -14.14 7.18 0.22
CA VAL A 379 -14.24 6.27 -0.92
C VAL A 379 -15.17 5.13 -0.57
N GLU A 380 -15.91 4.64 -1.55
CA GLU A 380 -16.79 3.50 -1.36
C GLU A 380 -16.68 2.46 -2.46
N ASN A 381 -17.05 1.23 -2.16
CA ASN A 381 -17.39 0.22 -3.15
C ASN A 381 -18.75 -0.40 -2.78
N ASN A 382 -19.08 -1.59 -3.29
CA ASN A 382 -20.36 -2.24 -3.01
C ASN A 382 -20.54 -2.67 -1.54
N THR A 383 -19.45 -2.90 -0.79
CA THR A 383 -19.48 -3.52 0.56
C THR A 383 -19.03 -2.58 1.67
N GLN A 384 -18.14 -1.64 1.38
CA GLN A 384 -17.46 -0.81 2.38
C GLN A 384 -17.36 0.67 1.98
N ILE A 385 -17.30 1.51 3.00
CA ILE A 385 -16.96 2.93 2.94
C ILE A 385 -15.73 3.15 3.80
N ILE A 386 -14.75 3.86 3.28
CA ILE A 386 -13.54 4.27 3.99
C ILE A 386 -13.53 5.80 4.03
N ALA A 387 -13.38 6.36 5.23
CA ALA A 387 -13.21 7.81 5.41
C ALA A 387 -11.90 8.07 6.18
N ALA A 388 -11.06 8.95 5.65
CA ALA A 388 -9.80 9.33 6.28
C ALA A 388 -9.77 10.85 6.50
N TRP A 389 -9.35 11.24 7.70
CA TRP A 389 -9.22 12.65 8.10
C TRP A 389 -7.75 13.04 8.21
N ARG A 390 -7.40 14.18 7.65
CA ARG A 390 -6.08 14.78 7.77
C ARG A 390 -5.99 15.62 9.04
N GLY A 391 -4.83 15.60 9.67
CA GLY A 391 -4.45 16.58 10.68
C GLY A 391 -3.63 17.73 10.11
N THR A 392 -3.53 18.84 10.85
CA THR A 392 -2.73 20.00 10.45
C THR A 392 -1.24 19.65 10.35
N ALA A 393 -0.56 20.13 9.30
CA ALA A 393 0.88 19.87 9.05
C ALA A 393 1.78 20.36 10.21
N SER A 394 1.31 21.34 10.98
CA SER A 394 1.90 21.77 12.23
C SER A 394 1.01 21.36 13.40
N ALA A 395 1.14 20.11 13.87
CA ALA A 395 0.49 19.65 15.11
C ALA A 395 0.79 20.55 16.32
N ARG A 396 1.86 21.37 16.24
CA ARG A 396 2.22 22.39 17.23
C ARG A 396 1.35 23.65 17.14
N ASP A 397 0.97 24.08 15.94
CA ASP A 397 0.16 25.29 15.71
C ASP A 397 -1.30 25.06 16.11
N ALA A 398 -1.88 23.91 15.75
CA ALA A 398 -3.21 23.48 16.18
C ALA A 398 -3.34 23.33 17.71
N LEU A 399 -2.21 23.05 18.38
CA LEU A 399 -2.12 22.90 19.83
C LEU A 399 -1.88 24.24 20.55
N THR A 400 -1.35 25.24 19.85
CA THR A 400 -1.16 26.62 20.34
C THR A 400 -2.35 27.54 20.05
N ASP A 401 -3.21 27.22 19.08
CA ASP A 401 -4.41 28.01 18.72
C ASP A 401 -5.52 28.03 19.82
N GLY A 402 -5.22 27.49 21.00
CA GLY A 402 -5.61 28.17 22.22
C GLY A 402 -7.07 28.07 22.64
N THR A 403 -7.80 27.02 22.22
CA THR A 403 -9.12 26.74 22.79
C THR A 403 -9.24 25.30 23.29
N TYR A 404 -8.41 24.95 24.28
CA TYR A 404 -8.58 23.74 25.14
C TYR A 404 -9.95 23.66 25.85
N ARG A 405 -10.84 24.62 25.61
CA ARG A 405 -12.12 24.81 26.27
C ARG A 405 -13.05 23.62 26.01
N PRO A 406 -13.47 22.89 27.05
CA PRO A 406 -14.53 21.91 26.92
C PRO A 406 -15.86 22.64 26.75
N ILE A 407 -16.62 22.30 25.71
CA ILE A 407 -17.96 22.83 25.44
C ILE A 407 -18.98 21.68 25.40
N PRO A 408 -20.27 21.93 25.66
CA PRO A 408 -21.31 20.91 25.52
C PRO A 408 -21.26 20.24 24.14
N CYS A 409 -21.26 18.91 24.13
CA CYS A 409 -21.27 18.14 22.89
C CYS A 409 -22.64 18.26 22.20
N PRO A 410 -22.71 18.53 20.89
CA PRO A 410 -23.96 18.53 20.14
C PRO A 410 -24.71 17.20 20.21
N GLU A 411 -26.05 17.25 20.24
CA GLU A 411 -26.90 16.07 20.41
C GLU A 411 -26.80 15.05 19.28
N ASN A 412 -26.45 15.50 18.06
CA ASN A 412 -26.22 14.62 16.91
C ASN A 412 -24.95 13.76 17.11
N ILE A 413 -23.93 14.28 17.79
CA ILE A 413 -22.69 13.54 18.08
C ILE A 413 -22.87 12.68 19.34
N ILE A 414 -23.24 13.27 20.47
CA ILE A 414 -23.52 12.54 21.72
C ILE A 414 -24.77 13.12 22.39
N SER A 415 -25.83 12.31 22.46
CA SER A 415 -27.12 12.71 23.05
C SER A 415 -27.13 12.67 24.59
N ALA A 416 -26.00 12.38 25.24
CA ALA A 416 -25.86 12.39 26.69
C ALA A 416 -25.61 13.84 27.16
N GLY A 417 -26.64 14.50 27.73
CA GLY A 417 -26.66 15.94 28.06
C GLY A 417 -25.63 16.46 29.09
N LYS A 418 -24.58 15.68 29.41
CA LYS A 418 -23.41 16.13 30.17
C LYS A 418 -22.10 16.00 29.40
N ALA A 419 -22.07 15.32 28.26
CA ALA A 419 -20.86 15.12 27.47
C ALA A 419 -20.30 16.48 27.01
N LYS A 420 -19.00 16.70 27.26
CA LYS A 420 -18.27 17.83 26.69
C LYS A 420 -17.22 17.38 25.70
N VAL A 421 -16.94 18.24 24.74
CA VAL A 421 -16.02 18.04 23.62
C VAL A 421 -15.06 19.22 23.50
N HIS A 422 -13.88 18.97 22.97
CA HIS A 422 -12.90 20.01 22.66
C HIS A 422 -13.43 20.95 21.58
N LYS A 423 -13.53 22.25 21.91
CA LYS A 423 -14.09 23.28 21.02
C LYS A 423 -13.44 23.28 19.64
N GLY A 424 -12.11 23.39 19.56
CA GLY A 424 -11.41 23.49 18.28
C GLY A 424 -11.56 22.25 17.39
N PHE A 425 -11.67 21.05 17.98
CA PHE A 425 -11.87 19.82 17.21
C PHE A 425 -13.30 19.73 16.69
N LEU A 426 -14.27 20.15 17.50
CA LEU A 426 -15.65 20.23 17.08
C LEU A 426 -15.82 21.22 15.92
N GLU A 427 -15.24 22.43 16.05
CA GLU A 427 -15.31 23.45 15.00
C GLU A 427 -14.67 22.94 13.71
N GLY A 428 -13.46 22.36 13.76
CA GLY A 428 -12.81 21.78 12.58
C GLY A 428 -13.62 20.66 11.92
N TYR A 429 -14.24 19.77 12.72
CA TYR A 429 -15.14 18.74 12.20
C TYR A 429 -16.36 19.33 11.48
N GLN A 430 -16.99 20.34 12.11
CA GLN A 430 -18.18 21.00 11.58
C GLN A 430 -17.90 21.88 10.35
N CYS A 431 -16.64 22.30 10.10
CA CYS A 431 -16.28 23.02 8.88
C CYS A 431 -16.60 22.18 7.64
N ILE A 432 -16.25 20.90 7.62
CA ILE A 432 -16.56 20.03 6.49
C ILE A 432 -18.08 19.91 6.27
N GLU A 433 -18.87 19.82 7.35
CA GLU A 433 -20.33 19.80 7.25
C GLU A 433 -20.91 21.12 6.74
N LYS A 434 -20.32 22.25 7.14
CA LYS A 434 -20.71 23.61 6.72
C LYS A 434 -20.51 23.81 5.22
N TYR A 435 -19.35 23.41 4.68
CA TYR A 435 -18.97 23.66 3.29
C TYR A 435 -19.40 22.54 2.33
N PHE A 436 -19.53 21.30 2.79
CA PHE A 436 -19.86 20.14 1.96
C PHE A 436 -21.10 19.35 2.45
N PRO A 437 -22.23 20.01 2.81
CA PRO A 437 -23.35 19.35 3.48
C PRO A 437 -23.97 18.22 2.66
N THR A 438 -24.05 18.38 1.34
CA THR A 438 -24.63 17.38 0.43
C THR A 438 -23.80 16.09 0.42
N LYS A 439 -22.47 16.22 0.30
CA LYS A 439 -21.55 15.07 0.22
C LYS A 439 -21.54 14.31 1.55
N ILE A 440 -21.49 15.02 2.67
CA ILE A 440 -21.54 14.42 3.99
C ILE A 440 -22.88 13.71 4.24
N THR A 441 -24.00 14.32 3.87
CA THR A 441 -25.33 13.68 4.00
C THR A 441 -25.42 12.39 3.18
N ASP A 442 -24.88 12.38 1.96
CA ASP A 442 -24.85 11.18 1.11
C ASP A 442 -24.06 10.04 1.75
N VAL A 443 -22.85 10.32 2.24
CA VAL A 443 -22.01 9.33 2.95
C VAL A 443 -22.71 8.81 4.21
N LYS A 444 -23.32 9.70 5.01
CA LYS A 444 -24.08 9.32 6.20
C LYS A 444 -25.20 8.33 5.84
N ASN A 445 -25.99 8.62 4.80
CA ASN A 445 -27.07 7.74 4.35
C ASN A 445 -26.57 6.40 3.83
N LYS A 446 -25.51 6.39 3.02
CA LYS A 446 -24.92 5.17 2.45
C LYS A 446 -24.28 4.28 3.49
N SER A 447 -23.69 4.86 4.54
CA SER A 447 -23.03 4.12 5.62
C SER A 447 -23.96 3.24 6.45
N ALA A 448 -25.28 3.46 6.40
CA ALA A 448 -26.25 2.60 7.07
C ALA A 448 -26.28 1.16 6.51
N ASN A 449 -25.83 0.94 5.28
CA ASN A 449 -25.91 -0.36 4.59
C ASN A 449 -24.54 -0.95 4.22
N LYS A 450 -23.43 -0.30 4.61
CA LYS A 450 -22.07 -0.70 4.25
C LYS A 450 -21.20 -0.75 5.49
N GLN A 451 -20.14 -1.56 5.43
CA GLN A 451 -19.12 -1.55 6.47
C GLN A 451 -18.39 -0.22 6.46
N LEU A 452 -18.46 0.52 7.56
CA LEU A 452 -17.89 1.85 7.68
C LEU A 452 -16.55 1.78 8.43
N PHE A 453 -15.48 2.17 7.76
CA PHE A 453 -14.14 2.28 8.32
C PHE A 453 -13.75 3.76 8.36
N ILE A 454 -13.30 4.22 9.53
CA ILE A 454 -12.88 5.61 9.72
C ILE A 454 -11.46 5.60 10.28
N THR A 455 -10.62 6.51 9.77
CA THR A 455 -9.22 6.61 10.18
C THR A 455 -8.71 8.04 10.21
N GLY A 456 -7.64 8.26 10.96
CA GLY A 456 -6.97 9.56 11.03
C GLY A 456 -5.71 9.53 11.88
N HIS A 457 -4.73 10.36 11.49
CA HIS A 457 -3.50 10.59 12.23
C HIS A 457 -3.51 11.99 12.87
N SER A 458 -2.86 12.15 14.02
CA SER A 458 -2.72 13.44 14.70
C SER A 458 -4.09 14.08 15.01
N LEU A 459 -4.26 15.38 14.71
CA LEU A 459 -5.54 16.08 14.73
C LEU A 459 -6.62 15.35 13.91
N GLY A 460 -6.26 14.73 12.77
CA GLY A 460 -7.18 13.94 11.97
C GLY A 460 -7.76 12.76 12.75
N GLY A 461 -7.02 12.19 13.71
CA GLY A 461 -7.54 11.18 14.63
C GLY A 461 -8.67 11.70 15.53
N ALA A 462 -8.58 12.97 15.95
CA ALA A 462 -9.64 13.60 16.74
C ALA A 462 -10.91 13.84 15.91
N LEU A 463 -10.76 14.32 14.68
CA LEU A 463 -11.85 14.54 13.73
C LEU A 463 -12.51 13.20 13.33
N ALA A 464 -11.70 12.17 13.10
CA ALA A 464 -12.15 10.81 12.86
C ALA A 464 -12.98 10.25 14.02
N LEU A 465 -12.60 10.52 15.28
CA LEU A 465 -13.38 10.13 16.45
C LEU A 465 -14.72 10.88 16.53
N LEU A 466 -14.76 12.18 16.19
CA LEU A 466 -16.02 12.93 16.11
C LEU A 466 -16.94 12.37 15.02
N HIS A 467 -16.41 12.08 13.84
CA HIS A 467 -17.13 11.47 12.74
C HIS A 467 -17.73 10.10 13.13
N ALA A 468 -16.92 9.24 13.74
CA ALA A 468 -17.37 7.93 14.20
C ALA A 468 -18.40 8.02 15.34
N SER A 469 -18.33 9.06 16.17
CA SER A 469 -19.28 9.29 17.27
C SER A 469 -20.66 9.70 16.75
N GLU A 470 -20.71 10.57 15.75
CA GLU A 470 -21.95 10.93 15.07
C GLU A 470 -22.57 9.72 14.36
N LEU A 471 -21.73 8.93 13.68
CA LEU A 471 -22.17 7.75 12.95
C LEU A 471 -22.23 6.46 13.78
N ARG A 472 -22.17 6.54 15.12
CA ARG A 472 -22.08 5.36 16.01
C ARG A 472 -23.16 4.30 15.77
N ASN A 473 -24.36 4.72 15.37
CA ASN A 473 -25.48 3.82 15.08
C ASN A 473 -25.29 3.00 13.79
N ASN A 474 -24.37 3.43 12.92
CA ASN A 474 -23.99 2.75 11.69
C ASN A 474 -22.79 1.80 11.91
N ASN A 475 -22.44 1.51 13.17
CA ASN A 475 -21.38 0.58 13.58
C ASN A 475 -20.01 0.85 12.91
N PRO A 476 -19.46 2.08 13.02
CA PRO A 476 -18.15 2.39 12.46
C PRO A 476 -17.04 1.64 13.18
N LEU A 477 -16.03 1.22 12.42
CA LEU A 477 -14.77 0.71 12.94
C LEU A 477 -13.69 1.80 12.81
N LEU A 478 -13.17 2.27 13.95
CA LEU A 478 -12.27 3.42 14.02
C LEU A 478 -10.85 3.01 14.37
N TYR A 479 -9.87 3.42 13.56
CA TYR A 479 -8.44 3.27 13.84
C TYR A 479 -7.79 4.66 13.84
N THR A 480 -7.14 5.05 14.93
CA THR A 480 -6.44 6.34 14.99
C THR A 480 -4.98 6.17 15.36
N TYR A 481 -4.15 7.12 14.94
CA TYR A 481 -2.70 7.11 15.13
C TYR A 481 -2.23 8.43 15.72
N GLY A 482 -1.63 8.42 16.90
CA GLY A 482 -1.17 9.65 17.56
C GLY A 482 -2.29 10.64 17.92
N SER A 483 -3.53 10.15 18.10
CA SER A 483 -4.69 11.03 18.36
C SER A 483 -4.63 11.69 19.75
N PRO A 484 -5.00 13.00 19.86
CA PRO A 484 -5.19 13.66 21.15
C PRO A 484 -6.51 13.22 21.84
N ARG A 485 -6.71 13.66 23.09
CA ARG A 485 -7.97 13.46 23.83
C ARG A 485 -9.06 14.41 23.29
N VAL A 486 -10.27 13.91 23.07
CA VAL A 486 -11.35 14.68 22.40
C VAL A 486 -12.50 15.02 23.33
N PHE A 487 -12.90 14.06 24.17
CA PHE A 487 -14.07 14.15 25.03
C PHE A 487 -13.69 14.15 26.50
N THR A 488 -14.57 14.73 27.31
CA THR A 488 -14.51 14.55 28.75
C THR A 488 -15.01 13.17 29.18
N GLY A 489 -14.80 12.80 30.44
CA GLY A 489 -15.12 11.44 30.93
C GLY A 489 -16.57 11.02 30.72
N SER A 490 -17.52 11.96 30.77
CA SER A 490 -18.94 11.70 30.46
C SER A 490 -19.15 11.34 28.98
N GLY A 491 -18.47 12.02 28.06
CA GLY A 491 -18.47 11.73 26.63
C GLY A 491 -17.79 10.40 26.30
N VAL A 492 -16.60 10.14 26.87
CA VAL A 492 -15.89 8.86 26.69
C VAL A 492 -16.74 7.68 27.16
N LYS A 493 -17.44 7.82 28.30
CA LYS A 493 -18.33 6.78 28.81
C LYS A 493 -19.54 6.56 27.89
N ALA A 494 -20.10 7.63 27.33
CA ALA A 494 -21.22 7.55 26.39
C ALA A 494 -20.86 6.83 25.08
N LEU A 495 -19.58 6.79 24.71
CA LEU A 495 -19.07 6.14 23.51
C LEU A 495 -18.54 4.72 23.75
N SER A 496 -18.74 4.13 24.92
CA SER A 496 -18.20 2.80 25.27
C SER A 496 -18.55 1.64 24.31
N SER A 497 -19.59 1.78 23.48
CA SER A 497 -19.96 0.80 22.45
C SER A 497 -19.23 0.99 21.11
N LEU A 498 -18.48 2.08 20.93
CA LEU A 498 -17.77 2.38 19.69
C LEU A 498 -16.46 1.58 19.60
N ASN A 499 -16.32 0.78 18.54
CA ASN A 499 -15.11 0.02 18.28
C ASN A 499 -13.99 0.94 17.78
N HIS A 500 -13.11 1.32 18.70
CA HIS A 500 -12.00 2.23 18.45
C HIS A 500 -10.67 1.62 18.91
N PHE A 501 -9.69 1.56 18.00
CA PHE A 501 -8.31 1.19 18.31
C PHE A 501 -7.38 2.40 18.13
N ARG A 502 -6.73 2.78 19.22
CA ARG A 502 -5.96 4.02 19.37
C ARG A 502 -4.47 3.68 19.45
N HIS A 503 -3.73 3.97 18.39
CA HIS A 503 -2.28 3.72 18.33
C HIS A 503 -1.50 4.88 18.93
N VAL A 504 -0.57 4.57 19.84
CA VAL A 504 0.33 5.52 20.49
C VAL A 504 1.76 5.02 20.38
N ASN A 505 2.65 5.86 19.86
CA ASN A 505 4.09 5.59 19.84
C ASN A 505 4.79 6.23 21.04
N ASP A 506 5.22 5.40 21.99
CA ASP A 506 6.01 5.80 23.18
C ASP A 506 5.53 7.14 23.76
N ALA A 507 6.44 8.09 23.99
CA ALA A 507 6.17 9.37 24.60
C ALA A 507 5.73 10.45 23.59
N ASP A 508 4.96 10.08 22.56
CA ASP A 508 4.36 11.02 21.62
C ASP A 508 3.52 12.08 22.36
N THR A 509 3.99 13.32 22.32
CA THR A 509 3.42 14.47 23.03
C THR A 509 1.99 14.80 22.62
N VAL A 510 1.61 14.55 21.37
CA VAL A 510 0.27 14.91 20.86
C VAL A 510 -0.80 14.04 21.51
N THR A 511 -0.45 12.81 21.88
CA THR A 511 -1.37 11.93 22.61
C THR A 511 -1.58 12.38 24.06
N SER A 512 -0.74 13.28 24.59
CA SER A 512 -0.79 13.69 25.99
C SER A 512 -1.62 14.96 26.23
N VAL A 513 -2.25 15.48 25.18
CA VAL A 513 -3.04 16.71 25.20
C VAL A 513 -4.48 16.46 24.71
N PRO A 514 -5.47 17.25 25.18
CA PRO A 514 -5.45 18.13 26.36
C PRO A 514 -5.11 17.40 27.67
N PHE A 515 -4.57 18.11 28.66
CA PHE A 515 -4.07 17.51 29.91
C PHE A 515 -5.17 16.87 30.77
N ASP A 516 -4.77 15.90 31.60
CA ASP A 516 -5.61 15.19 32.59
C ASP A 516 -5.83 16.03 33.87
N THR A 517 -6.16 17.31 33.70
CA THR A 517 -6.42 18.25 34.80
C THR A 517 -7.74 18.95 34.58
N ASN A 518 -8.52 19.09 35.65
CA ASN A 518 -9.79 19.81 35.62
C ASN A 518 -9.58 21.28 35.21
N MET A 519 -10.10 21.65 34.04
CA MET A 519 -9.92 22.99 33.46
C MET A 519 -11.11 23.92 33.71
N ASP A 520 -12.15 23.46 34.43
CA ASP A 520 -13.29 24.28 34.85
C ASP A 520 -13.02 24.97 36.20
N ASN A 521 -11.92 25.73 36.32
CA ASN A 521 -11.60 26.50 37.53
C ASN A 521 -11.07 27.91 37.20
N TRP A 522 -11.21 28.82 38.18
CA TRP A 522 -10.87 30.27 38.16
C TRP A 522 -9.51 30.66 37.54
N LEU A 523 -8.61 29.68 37.36
CA LEU A 523 -7.31 29.81 36.72
C LEU A 523 -7.45 30.25 35.25
N PHE A 524 -8.53 29.87 34.56
CA PHE A 524 -8.80 30.34 33.19
C PHE A 524 -9.37 31.77 33.15
N ASP A 525 -10.21 32.15 34.12
CA ASP A 525 -10.76 33.52 34.24
C ASP A 525 -9.70 34.54 34.66
N ALA A 526 -8.69 34.13 35.43
CA ALA A 526 -7.63 35.01 35.92
C ALA A 526 -6.49 35.26 34.91
N TYR A 527 -6.25 34.35 33.95
CA TYR A 527 -5.05 34.36 33.09
C TYR A 527 -5.35 34.38 31.58
N GLY A 528 -6.52 34.91 31.21
CA GLY A 528 -6.82 35.29 29.83
C GLY A 528 -5.65 36.07 29.19
N LEU A 529 -5.33 35.69 27.95
CA LEU A 529 -4.20 36.14 27.12
C LEU A 529 -2.79 35.57 27.44
N LEU A 530 -2.54 34.95 28.61
CA LEU A 530 -1.21 34.39 28.96
C LEU A 530 -1.13 32.85 28.86
N GLY A 531 -2.26 32.15 28.74
CA GLY A 531 -2.32 30.69 28.57
C GLY A 531 -1.79 30.16 27.22
N THR A 532 -1.66 31.03 26.21
CA THR A 532 -1.22 30.69 24.85
C THR A 532 0.30 30.51 24.71
N ILE A 533 1.10 31.12 25.59
CA ILE A 533 2.57 31.09 25.48
C ILE A 533 3.20 29.95 26.31
N PHE A 534 2.47 29.40 27.30
CA PHE A 534 3.05 28.52 28.31
C PHE A 534 2.81 27.01 28.11
N GLY A 535 1.97 26.60 27.17
CA GLY A 535 1.64 25.17 26.97
C GLY A 535 2.81 24.30 26.51
N PHE A 536 3.80 24.87 25.81
CA PHE A 536 4.93 24.12 25.22
C PHE A 536 6.24 24.29 25.99
N SER A 537 6.49 25.48 26.56
CA SER A 537 7.73 25.81 27.29
C SER A 537 7.72 25.32 28.74
N TRP A 538 6.54 25.11 29.35
CA TRP A 538 6.42 24.65 30.74
C TRP A 538 6.73 23.15 30.90
N THR A 539 6.53 22.36 29.83
CA THR A 539 6.79 20.91 29.78
C THR A 539 8.27 20.58 30.00
N LEU A 540 9.19 21.44 29.57
CA LEU A 540 10.63 21.28 29.78
C LEU A 540 11.10 21.74 31.16
N ALA A 541 10.40 22.67 31.80
CA ALA A 541 10.85 23.31 33.04
C ALA A 541 10.35 22.62 34.33
N THR A 542 9.28 21.81 34.26
CA THR A 542 8.56 21.36 35.48
C THR A 542 8.48 19.86 35.70
N LEU A 543 9.05 19.05 34.82
CA LEU A 543 9.15 17.60 35.02
C LEU A 543 9.78 17.15 36.36
N PRO A 544 10.67 17.91 37.05
CA PRO A 544 11.18 17.47 38.34
C PRO A 544 10.41 17.96 39.58
N THR A 545 9.45 18.90 39.48
CA THR A 545 9.06 19.71 40.68
C THR A 545 7.57 19.80 41.04
N ILE A 546 6.63 19.07 40.42
CA ILE A 546 5.22 19.13 40.86
C ILE A 546 4.67 17.77 41.27
N PRO A 547 5.03 17.26 42.47
CA PRO A 547 4.32 16.18 43.15
C PRO A 547 3.06 16.66 43.90
N LEU A 548 2.38 17.71 43.41
CA LEU A 548 1.33 18.41 44.18
C LEU A 548 -0.06 18.51 43.51
N GLN A 549 -0.40 17.61 42.58
CA GLN A 549 -1.71 17.64 41.92
C GLN A 549 -2.54 16.34 42.04
N LYS A 550 -2.03 15.29 42.71
CA LYS A 550 -2.82 14.09 43.04
C LYS A 550 -3.70 14.23 44.30
N THR A 551 -3.80 15.42 44.88
CA THR A 551 -4.46 15.64 46.19
C THR A 551 -5.59 16.68 46.17
N LEU A 552 -6.09 17.08 44.99
CA LEU A 552 -7.29 17.91 44.89
C LEU A 552 -8.49 17.02 44.53
N PRO A 553 -9.66 17.19 45.18
CA PRO A 553 -10.85 16.42 44.84
C PRO A 553 -11.29 16.75 43.40
N ASP A 554 -11.60 15.71 42.61
CA ASP A 554 -12.13 15.79 41.24
C ASP A 554 -13.51 16.46 41.22
N ILE A 555 -13.54 17.80 41.20
CA ILE A 555 -14.76 18.58 41.07
C ILE A 555 -14.78 19.22 39.67
N GLY A 556 -14.96 18.43 38.60
CA GLY A 556 -15.14 18.92 37.22
C GLY A 556 -14.94 17.86 36.13
N GLU A 557 -15.18 18.23 34.86
CA GLU A 557 -15.04 17.31 33.72
C GLU A 557 -13.64 17.38 33.10
N VAL A 558 -12.86 16.29 33.24
CA VAL A 558 -11.50 16.14 32.68
C VAL A 558 -11.53 15.42 31.33
N TYR A 559 -10.59 15.72 30.44
CA TYR A 559 -10.43 15.04 29.15
C TYR A 559 -9.82 13.65 29.31
N TYR A 560 -10.35 12.68 28.58
CA TYR A 560 -9.91 11.29 28.60
C TYR A 560 -9.69 10.74 27.19
N HIS A 561 -8.88 9.68 27.09
CA HIS A 561 -8.75 8.92 25.85
C HIS A 561 -9.94 7.97 25.67
N HIS A 562 -10.47 7.94 24.46
CA HIS A 562 -11.46 6.93 24.05
C HIS A 562 -10.78 5.80 23.27
N GLY A 563 -11.30 4.58 23.37
CA GLY A 563 -10.85 3.42 22.59
C GLY A 563 -9.82 2.52 23.30
N ASN A 564 -9.61 1.35 22.70
CA ASN A 564 -8.61 0.37 23.11
C ASN A 564 -7.22 0.86 22.72
N THR A 565 -6.31 0.99 23.68
CA THR A 565 -4.94 1.42 23.44
C THR A 565 -4.16 0.34 22.68
N VAL A 566 -3.41 0.75 21.67
CA VAL A 566 -2.37 -0.02 21.00
C VAL A 566 -1.07 0.75 21.18
N SER A 567 -0.07 0.17 21.83
CA SER A 567 1.12 0.89 22.27
C SER A 567 2.38 0.36 21.58
N PHE A 568 3.12 1.26 20.92
CA PHE A 568 4.50 1.01 20.52
C PHE A 568 5.42 1.43 21.66
N PHE A 569 5.77 0.48 22.52
CA PHE A 569 6.40 0.77 23.81
C PHE A 569 7.90 0.52 23.74
N GLU A 570 8.73 1.53 24.01
CA GLU A 570 10.18 1.35 24.15
C GLU A 570 10.51 0.83 25.56
N ALA A 571 10.75 -0.47 25.67
CA ALA A 571 11.12 -1.07 26.94
C ALA A 571 12.64 -1.09 27.12
N ARG A 572 13.06 -0.89 28.37
CA ARG A 572 14.44 -1.12 28.82
C ARG A 572 14.48 -2.13 29.95
N GLN A 573 15.61 -2.83 30.07
CA GLN A 573 15.87 -3.70 31.21
C GLN A 573 16.74 -2.97 32.24
N ILE A 574 16.37 -3.11 33.52
CA ILE A 574 17.12 -2.59 34.65
C ILE A 574 17.95 -3.72 35.27
N GLY A 575 19.23 -3.42 35.54
CA GLY A 575 20.11 -4.25 36.36
C GLY A 575 20.00 -3.88 37.83
N ASP A 576 20.14 -4.87 38.72
CA ASP A 576 20.12 -4.72 40.18
C ASP A 576 21.23 -5.57 40.79
N GLU A 577 22.16 -4.92 41.51
CA GLU A 577 23.25 -5.57 42.22
C GLU A 577 23.12 -5.26 43.71
N GLN A 578 23.16 -6.31 44.54
CA GLN A 578 23.12 -6.16 45.99
C GLN A 578 24.51 -5.77 46.52
N LEU A 579 24.63 -4.57 47.08
CA LEU A 579 25.87 -4.11 47.68
C LEU A 579 26.07 -4.75 49.06
N ARG A 580 27.24 -5.36 49.28
CA ARG A 580 27.61 -6.00 50.56
C ARG A 580 28.79 -5.28 51.21
N SER A 581 28.76 -5.14 52.54
CA SER A 581 29.89 -4.64 53.31
C SER A 581 31.03 -5.67 53.33
N HIS A 582 32.23 -5.24 53.74
CA HIS A 582 33.35 -6.15 54.00
C HIS A 582 33.05 -7.23 55.06
N THR A 583 32.02 -7.02 55.88
CA THR A 583 31.52 -7.97 56.90
C THR A 583 30.34 -8.82 56.40
N GLY A 584 29.92 -8.67 55.14
CA GLY A 584 28.84 -9.44 54.52
C GLY A 584 27.42 -8.88 54.71
N ALA A 585 27.26 -7.73 55.38
CA ALA A 585 25.95 -7.10 55.60
C ALA A 585 25.47 -6.35 54.35
N THR A 586 24.18 -6.45 54.01
CA THR A 586 23.58 -5.74 52.88
C THR A 586 23.56 -4.23 53.16
N LEU A 587 24.28 -3.46 52.34
CA LEU A 587 24.37 -2.00 52.43
C LEU A 587 23.31 -1.28 51.58
N GLY A 588 22.71 -1.99 50.61
CA GLY A 588 21.69 -1.45 49.72
C GLY A 588 21.69 -2.15 48.37
N HIS A 589 20.98 -1.57 47.41
CA HIS A 589 20.91 -2.05 46.03
C HIS A 589 21.43 -0.97 45.09
N LYS A 590 22.26 -1.36 44.13
CA LYS A 590 22.69 -0.52 43.02
C LYS A 590 21.88 -0.91 41.79
N ARG A 591 21.18 0.06 41.20
CA ARG A 591 20.40 -0.14 39.96
C ARG A 591 20.98 0.66 38.81
N TRP A 592 20.98 0.08 37.62
CA TRP A 592 21.44 0.75 36.40
C TRP A 592 20.61 0.31 35.19
N ARG A 593 20.65 1.10 34.11
CA ARG A 593 20.02 0.74 32.84
C ARG A 593 20.97 -0.19 32.08
N MET A 594 20.50 -1.38 31.71
CA MET A 594 21.27 -2.29 30.87
C MET A 594 21.37 -1.76 29.44
N ASN A 595 22.43 -2.12 28.72
CA ASN A 595 22.66 -1.63 27.36
C ASN A 595 21.83 -2.40 26.32
N GLY A 596 20.62 -1.91 26.08
CA GLY A 596 19.72 -2.37 25.03
C GLY A 596 18.28 -1.97 25.34
N SER A 597 17.50 -1.79 24.29
CA SER A 597 16.07 -1.53 24.37
C SER A 597 15.38 -2.28 23.24
N TYR A 598 14.07 -2.46 23.39
CA TYR A 598 13.23 -3.09 22.38
C TYR A 598 11.91 -2.35 22.29
N LYS A 599 11.47 -2.09 21.05
CA LYS A 599 10.18 -1.48 20.75
C LYS A 599 9.14 -2.58 20.60
N PHE A 600 8.31 -2.75 21.63
CA PHE A 600 7.22 -3.71 21.62
C PHE A 600 6.00 -3.19 20.87
N TYR A 601 5.25 -4.10 20.23
CA TYR A 601 3.91 -3.87 19.73
C TYR A 601 2.87 -4.50 20.66
N LEU A 602 2.26 -3.69 21.53
CA LEU A 602 1.40 -4.18 22.61
C LEU A 602 -0.07 -3.82 22.37
N VAL A 603 -0.94 -4.83 22.46
CA VAL A 603 -2.40 -4.69 22.34
C VAL A 603 -3.07 -5.28 23.58
N PRO A 604 -3.19 -4.51 24.68
CA PRO A 604 -3.73 -5.00 25.95
C PRO A 604 -5.12 -5.62 25.86
N SER A 605 -5.97 -5.16 24.93
CA SER A 605 -7.32 -5.72 24.75
C SER A 605 -7.33 -7.19 24.34
N LEU A 606 -6.23 -7.71 23.74
CA LEU A 606 -6.10 -9.12 23.39
C LEU A 606 -5.93 -10.03 24.61
N ALA A 607 -5.50 -9.50 25.76
CA ALA A 607 -5.43 -10.28 27.00
C ALA A 607 -6.83 -10.76 27.42
N ASN A 608 -7.87 -9.95 27.18
CA ASN A 608 -9.24 -10.22 27.60
C ASN A 608 -10.00 -11.19 26.65
N THR A 609 -9.59 -11.30 25.39
CA THR A 609 -10.26 -12.17 24.39
C THR A 609 -9.80 -13.62 24.47
N LEU A 610 -8.59 -13.86 24.96
CA LEU A 610 -8.07 -15.21 25.27
C LEU A 610 -8.92 -15.97 26.29
N ASP A 611 -9.64 -15.23 27.13
CA ASP A 611 -10.46 -15.74 28.23
C ASP A 611 -11.66 -16.60 27.78
N LYS A 612 -12.10 -16.45 26.52
CA LYS A 612 -13.35 -17.06 26.02
C LYS A 612 -13.18 -18.24 25.05
N GLY A 613 -11.98 -18.47 24.50
CA GLY A 613 -11.84 -19.31 23.29
C GLY A 613 -10.82 -20.44 23.32
N LEU A 614 -9.84 -20.45 24.23
CA LEU A 614 -8.62 -21.27 24.07
C LEU A 614 -8.16 -22.05 25.32
N GLU A 615 -9.09 -22.39 26.23
CA GLU A 615 -8.78 -23.14 27.46
C GLU A 615 -8.16 -24.53 27.23
N LYS A 616 -8.05 -25.08 26.01
CA LYS A 616 -7.51 -26.43 25.79
C LYS A 616 -6.14 -26.52 25.10
N GLU A 617 -5.71 -25.53 24.32
CA GLU A 617 -4.44 -25.63 23.54
C GLU A 617 -3.31 -24.74 24.06
N GLN A 618 -3.60 -23.72 24.89
CA GLN A 618 -2.59 -22.75 25.36
C GLN A 618 -2.75 -22.42 26.87
N GLN A 619 -3.07 -23.43 27.69
CA GLN A 619 -3.35 -23.25 29.13
C GLN A 619 -2.22 -22.56 29.90
N SER A 620 -0.95 -22.85 29.58
CA SER A 620 0.21 -22.24 30.26
C SER A 620 0.35 -20.75 30.00
N TYR A 621 0.11 -20.29 28.76
CA TYR A 621 0.21 -18.88 28.37
C TYR A 621 -0.97 -18.05 28.87
N VAL A 622 -2.17 -18.62 28.84
CA VAL A 622 -3.37 -17.96 29.35
C VAL A 622 -3.28 -17.79 30.87
N GLN A 623 -2.67 -18.74 31.59
CA GLN A 623 -2.47 -18.64 33.03
C GLN A 623 -1.43 -17.60 33.45
N SER A 624 -0.34 -17.40 32.67
CA SER A 624 0.67 -16.37 32.98
C SER A 624 0.12 -14.95 32.81
N ILE A 625 -0.54 -14.66 31.68
CA ILE A 625 -1.17 -13.36 31.42
C ILE A 625 -2.30 -13.07 32.43
N LYS A 626 -3.10 -14.09 32.79
CA LYS A 626 -4.14 -13.96 33.83
C LYS A 626 -3.54 -13.57 35.19
N GLY A 627 -2.39 -14.14 35.55
CA GLY A 627 -1.66 -13.79 36.78
C GLY A 627 -1.15 -12.35 36.79
N ASP A 628 -0.87 -11.77 35.62
CA ASP A 628 -0.27 -10.44 35.46
C ASP A 628 -1.29 -9.34 35.05
N THR A 629 -2.60 -9.59 35.18
CA THR A 629 -3.65 -8.63 34.77
C THR A 629 -3.53 -7.29 35.51
N ASP A 630 -3.13 -7.33 36.78
CA ASP A 630 -2.89 -6.11 37.58
C ASP A 630 -1.73 -5.27 37.02
N ILE A 631 -0.67 -5.93 36.53
CA ILE A 631 0.49 -5.28 35.91
C ILE A 631 0.07 -4.60 34.59
N ILE A 632 -0.72 -5.30 33.77
CA ILE A 632 -1.23 -4.76 32.49
C ILE A 632 -2.11 -3.53 32.75
N ASN A 633 -3.02 -3.60 33.73
CA ASN A 633 -3.92 -2.48 34.04
C ASN A 633 -3.19 -1.28 34.68
N GLU A 634 -2.13 -1.52 35.46
CA GLU A 634 -1.28 -0.45 36.00
C GLU A 634 -0.52 0.30 34.90
N ILE A 635 -0.03 -0.43 33.90
CA ILE A 635 0.75 0.14 32.79
C ILE A 635 -0.15 0.75 31.72
N PHE A 636 -1.27 0.12 31.43
CA PHE A 636 -2.23 0.53 30.41
C PHE A 636 -3.57 0.90 31.06
N PRO A 637 -3.61 1.98 31.86
CA PRO A 637 -4.83 2.39 32.53
C PRO A 637 -5.93 2.70 31.52
N GLN A 638 -7.15 2.29 31.86
CA GLN A 638 -8.33 2.60 31.04
C GLN A 638 -8.47 4.13 30.92
N TRP A 639 -8.72 4.59 29.69
CA TRP A 639 -8.92 6.00 29.34
C TRP A 639 -7.70 6.93 29.46
N ASN A 640 -6.49 6.40 29.66
CA ASN A 640 -5.28 7.21 29.72
C ASN A 640 -4.14 6.64 28.86
N ASN A 641 -3.03 7.39 28.77
CA ASN A 641 -1.81 6.94 28.13
C ASN A 641 -1.07 5.89 28.96
N PRO A 642 -0.26 5.03 28.31
CA PRO A 642 0.57 4.07 29.03
C PRO A 642 1.56 4.74 29.99
N THR A 643 1.92 4.05 31.07
CA THR A 643 3.01 4.45 31.98
C THR A 643 4.36 4.04 31.37
N LEU A 644 5.07 4.99 30.73
CA LEU A 644 6.25 4.72 29.90
C LEU A 644 7.58 4.70 30.68
N ASP A 645 8.57 3.96 30.15
CA ASP A 645 9.97 4.01 30.63
C ASP A 645 10.72 5.27 30.16
N THR A 646 10.28 5.85 29.04
CA THR A 646 10.86 7.03 28.42
C THR A 646 10.12 8.28 28.89
N ILE A 647 10.85 9.26 29.43
CA ILE A 647 10.31 10.57 29.86
C ILE A 647 10.66 11.68 28.85
N VAL A 648 11.55 11.38 27.90
CA VAL A 648 12.02 12.36 26.90
C VAL A 648 11.20 12.19 25.62
N THR A 649 10.54 13.26 25.22
CA THR A 649 9.68 13.31 24.03
C THR A 649 10.36 14.05 22.90
N MET A 650 10.38 13.52 21.68
CA MET A 650 10.78 14.28 20.50
C MET A 650 9.56 14.57 19.61
N ALA A 651 9.48 15.79 19.06
CA ALA A 651 8.43 16.14 18.11
C ALA A 651 8.44 15.23 16.85
N THR A 652 9.56 14.56 16.59
CA THR A 652 9.73 13.59 15.52
C THR A 652 9.02 12.26 15.78
N ASP A 653 8.68 11.93 17.03
CA ASP A 653 8.03 10.65 17.39
C ASP A 653 6.57 10.57 16.91
N HIS A 654 6.04 11.69 16.42
CA HIS A 654 4.69 11.85 15.92
C HIS A 654 4.53 11.56 14.41
N PHE A 655 5.62 11.40 13.64
CA PHE A 655 5.52 11.20 12.18
C PHE A 655 4.87 9.87 11.81
N MET A 656 3.76 9.93 11.04
CA MET A 656 2.99 8.75 10.67
C MET A 656 3.81 7.70 9.90
N GLY A 657 4.54 8.10 8.85
CA GLY A 657 5.31 7.16 8.03
C GLY A 657 6.37 6.40 8.82
N ILE A 658 7.34 7.11 9.39
CA ILE A 658 8.52 6.50 10.04
C ILE A 658 8.23 5.95 11.44
N LYS A 659 7.30 6.56 12.20
CA LYS A 659 7.12 6.25 13.64
C LYS A 659 5.84 5.50 13.97
N TYR A 660 4.93 5.34 13.01
CA TYR A 660 3.76 4.48 13.15
C TYR A 660 3.73 3.40 12.06
N GLN A 661 3.64 3.79 10.78
CA GLN A 661 3.48 2.85 9.67
C GLN A 661 4.66 1.89 9.55
N ALA A 662 5.91 2.36 9.68
CA ALA A 662 7.09 1.50 9.66
C ALA A 662 7.11 0.46 10.80
N ILE A 663 6.64 0.81 12.00
CA ILE A 663 6.55 -0.13 13.13
C ILE A 663 5.50 -1.21 12.83
N ILE A 664 4.33 -0.81 12.32
CA ILE A 664 3.27 -1.73 11.90
C ILE A 664 3.75 -2.65 10.78
N ASN A 665 4.43 -2.09 9.77
CA ASN A 665 5.04 -2.83 8.68
C ASN A 665 6.02 -3.91 9.19
N ASN A 666 6.99 -3.51 10.00
CA ASN A 666 8.03 -4.42 10.48
C ASN A 666 7.44 -5.51 11.38
N GLN A 667 6.46 -5.18 12.23
CA GLN A 667 5.82 -6.16 13.09
C GLN A 667 4.98 -7.16 12.30
N LEU A 668 4.19 -6.67 11.33
CA LEU A 668 3.39 -7.51 10.45
C LEU A 668 4.29 -8.42 9.60
N LEU A 669 5.33 -7.87 8.99
CA LEU A 669 6.30 -8.63 8.21
C LEU A 669 7.05 -9.64 9.08
N SER A 670 7.43 -9.29 10.32
CA SER A 670 8.09 -10.23 11.23
C SER A 670 7.19 -11.38 11.64
N ALA A 671 5.88 -11.16 11.78
CA ALA A 671 4.94 -12.24 12.08
C ALA A 671 4.73 -13.17 10.87
N LEU A 672 4.80 -12.63 9.65
CA LEU A 672 4.51 -13.36 8.41
C LEU A 672 5.75 -14.02 7.76
N ALA A 673 6.92 -13.37 7.87
CA ALA A 673 8.18 -13.76 7.25
C ALA A 673 9.38 -13.22 8.09
N PRO A 674 9.67 -13.80 9.28
CA PRO A 674 10.71 -13.31 10.19
C PRO A 674 12.10 -13.13 9.56
N LEU A 675 12.44 -13.95 8.55
CA LEU A 675 13.72 -13.86 7.83
C LEU A 675 13.88 -12.56 7.02
N LYS A 676 12.77 -11.87 6.71
CA LYS A 676 12.78 -10.55 6.06
C LYS A 676 12.89 -9.39 7.05
N THR A 677 12.92 -9.66 8.36
CA THR A 677 13.07 -8.66 9.43
C THR A 677 14.23 -8.99 10.39
N PRO A 678 15.47 -9.12 9.88
CA PRO A 678 16.62 -9.51 10.70
C PRO A 678 16.91 -8.52 11.84
N ILE A 679 16.68 -7.22 11.67
CA ILE A 679 16.99 -6.20 12.68
C ILE A 679 16.05 -6.36 13.87
N LEU A 680 14.74 -6.43 13.63
CA LEU A 680 13.71 -6.59 14.65
C LEU A 680 13.87 -7.92 15.38
N VAL A 681 14.09 -9.02 14.65
CA VAL A 681 14.31 -10.36 15.25
C VAL A 681 15.55 -10.38 16.14
N THR A 682 16.66 -9.81 15.67
CA THR A 682 17.91 -9.74 16.46
C THR A 682 17.74 -8.84 17.69
N SER A 683 17.05 -7.71 17.54
CA SER A 683 16.74 -6.80 18.64
C SER A 683 15.92 -7.50 19.72
N ARG A 684 14.87 -8.23 19.32
CA ARG A 684 14.03 -9.03 20.22
C ARG A 684 14.82 -10.10 20.97
N GLN A 685 15.69 -10.83 20.26
CA GLN A 685 16.54 -11.87 20.85
C GLN A 685 17.51 -11.30 21.88
N ARG A 686 18.19 -10.20 21.53
CA ARG A 686 19.10 -9.49 22.44
C ARG A 686 18.36 -8.99 23.68
N PHE A 687 17.16 -8.44 23.51
CA PHE A 687 16.37 -7.97 24.64
C PHE A 687 15.92 -9.12 25.55
N SER A 688 15.52 -10.26 24.97
CA SER A 688 15.20 -11.47 25.72
C SER A 688 16.39 -11.94 26.59
N GLN A 689 17.62 -11.85 26.09
CA GLN A 689 18.82 -12.17 26.88
C GLN A 689 19.02 -11.20 28.06
N LEU A 690 18.67 -9.91 27.90
CA LEU A 690 18.76 -8.94 28.99
C LEU A 690 17.77 -9.27 30.11
N ILE A 691 16.55 -9.67 29.77
CA ILE A 691 15.51 -10.02 30.74
C ILE A 691 15.94 -11.22 31.61
N HIS A 692 16.68 -12.17 31.05
CA HIS A 692 17.16 -13.38 31.72
C HIS A 692 18.59 -13.26 32.27
N HIS A 693 19.19 -12.06 32.20
CA HIS A 693 20.54 -11.84 32.71
C HIS A 693 20.59 -12.01 34.24
N GLU A 694 21.72 -12.46 34.78
CA GLU A 694 21.88 -12.69 36.23
C GLU A 694 21.64 -11.44 37.07
N ASP A 695 22.08 -10.29 36.55
CA ASP A 695 21.87 -8.97 37.16
C ASP A 695 20.47 -8.38 36.92
N ALA A 696 19.56 -9.05 36.20
CA ALA A 696 18.28 -8.45 35.85
C ALA A 696 17.40 -8.17 37.08
N TYR A 697 16.91 -6.94 37.22
CA TYR A 697 15.97 -6.57 38.27
C TYR A 697 14.65 -7.33 38.10
N LYS A 698 14.38 -8.25 39.02
CA LYS A 698 13.31 -9.27 38.91
C LYS A 698 11.93 -8.72 38.55
N LEU A 699 11.48 -7.64 39.19
CA LEU A 699 10.13 -7.07 38.91
C LEU A 699 10.05 -6.44 37.51
N ASN A 700 11.11 -5.75 37.07
CA ASN A 700 11.16 -5.19 35.73
C ASN A 700 11.31 -6.29 34.66
N ALA A 701 12.06 -7.36 34.97
CA ALA A 701 12.15 -8.55 34.14
C ALA A 701 10.79 -9.24 34.00
N GLN A 702 10.04 -9.43 35.09
CA GLN A 702 8.68 -9.99 35.06
C GLN A 702 7.76 -9.17 34.14
N ARG A 703 7.71 -7.85 34.32
CA ARG A 703 6.94 -6.96 33.44
C ARG A 703 7.32 -7.13 31.97
N ASN A 704 8.62 -7.13 31.66
CA ASN A 704 9.12 -7.25 30.29
C ASN A 704 8.84 -8.64 29.70
N MET A 705 8.77 -9.70 30.53
CA MET A 705 8.26 -11.02 30.10
C MET A 705 6.78 -10.96 29.75
N THR A 706 5.94 -10.32 30.57
CA THR A 706 4.52 -10.10 30.25
C THR A 706 4.34 -9.39 28.90
N PHE A 707 5.21 -8.42 28.57
CA PHE A 707 5.20 -7.75 27.26
C PHE A 707 5.56 -8.69 26.10
N ILE A 708 6.58 -9.54 26.26
CA ILE A 708 6.92 -10.57 25.27
C ILE A 708 5.74 -11.50 25.04
N GLU A 709 5.05 -11.91 26.10
CA GLU A 709 3.89 -12.78 26.03
C GLU A 709 2.72 -12.11 25.31
N LEU A 710 2.41 -10.86 25.65
CA LEU A 710 1.34 -10.10 24.99
C LEU A 710 1.60 -9.89 23.49
N GLU A 711 2.85 -9.64 23.11
CA GLU A 711 3.23 -9.54 21.69
C GLU A 711 3.14 -10.90 20.96
N ASN A 712 3.47 -12.01 21.63
CA ASN A 712 3.26 -13.35 21.08
C ASN A 712 1.77 -13.64 20.83
N VAL A 713 0.90 -13.18 21.72
CA VAL A 713 -0.56 -13.29 21.54
C VAL A 713 -1.02 -12.54 20.29
N LEU A 714 -0.50 -11.34 20.06
CA LEU A 714 -0.78 -10.59 18.84
C LEU A 714 -0.36 -11.38 17.58
N HIS A 715 0.84 -11.95 17.56
CA HIS A 715 1.33 -12.78 16.44
C HIS A 715 0.44 -14.01 16.21
N ASN A 716 0.03 -14.69 17.28
CA ASN A 716 -0.85 -15.84 17.20
C ASN A 716 -2.26 -15.47 16.71
N SER A 717 -2.79 -14.32 17.15
CA SER A 717 -4.08 -13.79 16.69
C SER A 717 -4.05 -13.50 15.19
N LEU A 718 -2.98 -12.88 14.69
CA LEU A 718 -2.77 -12.70 13.25
C LEU A 718 -2.78 -14.05 12.53
N ALA A 719 -1.95 -15.01 12.97
CA ALA A 719 -1.85 -16.31 12.31
C ALA A 719 -3.22 -17.04 12.23
N LYS A 720 -4.03 -16.95 13.30
CA LYS A 720 -5.38 -17.53 13.33
C LYS A 720 -6.31 -16.85 12.33
N ASN A 721 -6.31 -15.51 12.27
CA ASN A 721 -7.18 -14.74 11.37
C ASN A 721 -6.80 -14.96 9.90
N VAL A 722 -5.50 -15.02 9.59
CA VAL A 722 -5.00 -15.27 8.24
C VAL A 722 -5.46 -16.63 7.69
N ASN A 723 -5.44 -17.67 8.53
CA ASN A 723 -5.81 -19.02 8.10
C ASN A 723 -7.30 -19.23 7.82
N GLN A 724 -8.16 -18.25 8.07
CA GLN A 724 -9.62 -18.38 7.91
C GLN A 724 -10.13 -17.87 6.55
N ASN A 725 -9.35 -17.08 5.82
CA ASN A 725 -9.80 -16.42 4.59
C ASN A 725 -8.74 -16.52 3.49
N GLU A 726 -9.04 -17.30 2.46
CA GLU A 726 -8.12 -17.53 1.33
C GLU A 726 -7.71 -16.22 0.62
N ALA A 727 -8.63 -15.27 0.45
CA ALA A 727 -8.32 -13.98 -0.16
C ALA A 727 -7.29 -13.19 0.66
N VAL A 728 -7.37 -13.27 2.00
CA VAL A 728 -6.39 -12.65 2.92
C VAL A 728 -5.05 -13.34 2.82
N ILE A 729 -5.02 -14.67 2.72
CA ILE A 729 -3.77 -15.44 2.52
C ILE A 729 -3.08 -14.97 1.24
N GLN A 730 -3.81 -14.88 0.12
CA GLN A 730 -3.24 -14.43 -1.15
C GLN A 730 -2.75 -12.97 -1.09
N ALA A 731 -3.49 -12.09 -0.42
CA ALA A 731 -3.09 -10.70 -0.20
C ALA A 731 -1.79 -10.58 0.61
N LEU A 732 -1.65 -11.38 1.67
CA LEU A 732 -0.45 -11.38 2.51
C LEU A 732 0.74 -12.07 1.85
N LEU A 733 0.51 -13.03 0.93
CA LEU A 733 1.56 -13.57 0.09
C LEU A 733 2.14 -12.51 -0.84
N ARG A 734 1.30 -11.69 -1.49
CA ARG A 734 1.76 -10.54 -2.29
C ARG A 734 2.53 -9.53 -1.44
N TYR A 735 1.95 -9.12 -0.31
CA TYR A 735 2.57 -8.17 0.61
C TYR A 735 3.96 -8.65 1.05
N LYS A 736 4.09 -9.91 1.47
CA LYS A 736 5.40 -10.47 1.85
C LYS A 736 6.42 -10.39 0.73
N GLU A 737 6.01 -10.56 -0.53
CA GLU A 737 6.94 -10.61 -1.65
C GLU A 737 7.55 -9.24 -1.94
N SER A 738 6.73 -8.18 -1.95
CA SER A 738 7.18 -6.82 -2.26
C SER A 738 7.74 -6.03 -1.06
N THR A 739 7.52 -6.50 0.17
CA THR A 739 7.85 -5.74 1.39
C THR A 739 9.17 -6.15 2.03
N HIS A 740 9.81 -5.19 2.66
CA HIS A 740 11.07 -5.33 3.38
C HIS A 740 11.01 -4.64 4.75
N GLU A 741 11.95 -4.98 5.62
CA GLU A 741 12.13 -4.28 6.90
C GLU A 741 12.59 -2.84 6.69
N ILE A 742 11.93 -1.91 7.39
CA ILE A 742 12.17 -0.46 7.29
C ILE A 742 12.98 0.00 8.50
N SER A 743 14.01 0.82 8.27
CA SER A 743 14.78 1.39 9.38
C SER A 743 13.96 2.42 10.15
N LEU A 744 13.96 2.31 11.48
CA LEU A 744 13.27 3.26 12.39
C LEU A 744 14.17 4.42 12.85
N SER A 745 15.44 4.43 12.40
CA SER A 745 16.50 5.37 12.77
C SER A 745 16.33 6.75 12.15
#